data_AF-A0A1A2LFX9-F1
#
_entry.id   AF-A0A1A2LFX9-F1
#
_cell.length_a   1.000
_cell.length_b   1.000
_cell.length_c   1.000
_cell.angle_alpha   90.00
_cell.angle_beta   90.00
_cell.angle_gamma   90.00
#
_symmetry.space_group_name_H-M   'P 1'
#
loop_
_entity.id
_entity.type
_entity.pdbx_description
1 polymer ?
#
loop_
_entity_poly.entity_id
_entity_poly.type
_entity_poly.pdbx_seq_one_letter_code
_entity_poly.pdbx_strand_id
1 'polypeptide(L)'
;MPSRLLDTKALDELAGDAIAVNLDRAGTGDSRLRFALAAVTPIPLRRMLPALQSMGLEVLEEQADIWTRPDGQVCHVYHLVLQPGPDVADALAQPHDGTLDRIRETFQAIWAGRIESDGFNALILRAALSWRQVCVLRSYSRYLRQLPLPYGQARIQRVLLDNPEAARALLALFEARFDRTEQPADSPARQARIAEAEQRVVTEIDQVLHIDADRVLRAYRNLIETTVRTNAFAPDALSVTMPYLVHKFQAQMIDELPAPRPVSEIFVYSPDFEGLHLRFGLVARGGLRWSDRHDDYRTEVLGLVKAQAVKNAMIVPAGAKGVFVVKSRPTADGESPRVQGLRCYRQFIGALLDVVDKDPDVGSDDRPRFGGVVCHDGSDPYLVVAADKGTATFSDSANAVALDRGYWMGDAFASGGSAGYDHKAMGITARGAWVSGDSHLAELGIDPNTDEFTAVGIGDMSGDVFGNGMLLRAGLRLVAAFDHRHIFVDPAPDTALARKERQRLFDLPQSSWDDYDRAAIGAGGGVWSRTAKTIATTPEMRAALGINSDEIRLTPTELISHILRAPVDLLFNGGIGTYVKAGDEQHAEVGDKVNDSLRVDADEVRARVIVEGGNLGLTQRARIAFARGGGLVNTDAIDNAAGVDCSDHEVNIKILLDTAVGSEIITATTRNRLLADMTDEVAELVLANNTAHNRLLSDARSNAGQMVDVHARMTADLETRRGLHRSRENLPSAEEFAGLAKAGQGLTAPQLATLMAHVKLDLKAQLLSGEKFDDPYFVASLTRYFPPTLRYQLGEPLPEHPLRQEIVTTAVVNRVLATSGMTFAFRLVEETGATAGDIVRAHAVVSEVFDLDSLWSDIYAADLPPALTNTLVIEGRRLLDRATRWFVLNRPQPLDVEQEIGRFADEVAMLRSRLASMLRGQERETVTEAYGDLVAGGVPGHVAQRISESLYSFSLLDIIEGAHLHGQNAGALAEIYFELSDRLGVDRLLLAVSSLPRGGRWHALAQLALREDLYRSLRDLTIDVTRLGDDGNAAERISDFEACHRPRLDRAKRTLDEFLDTDEPDLAALSVATAQLRRLHR
;
A
#
# COMPACT_ATOMS: atom_id res chain seq x y z
N MET A 1 21.25 -17.15 64.43
CA MET A 1 22.49 -16.68 63.76
C MET A 1 22.10 -16.25 62.38
N PRO A 2 22.59 -15.12 61.84
CA PRO A 2 22.31 -14.77 60.45
C PRO A 2 22.68 -15.98 59.60
N SER A 3 21.79 -16.32 58.67
CA SER A 3 22.07 -17.26 57.57
C SER A 3 23.54 -17.09 57.19
N ARG A 4 24.37 -18.14 57.28
CA ARG A 4 25.80 -18.08 56.90
C ARG A 4 26.00 -17.58 55.45
N LEU A 5 24.92 -17.49 54.68
CA LEU A 5 24.86 -17.12 53.29
C LEU A 5 24.29 -15.70 53.07
N LEU A 6 23.52 -15.09 53.98
CA LEU A 6 22.91 -13.77 53.73
C LEU A 6 23.51 -12.71 54.67
N ASP A 7 24.01 -11.62 54.08
CA ASP A 7 24.51 -10.46 54.83
C ASP A 7 23.35 -9.78 55.59
N THR A 8 23.58 -9.47 56.86
CA THR A 8 22.68 -8.67 57.70
C THR A 8 22.25 -7.35 57.05
N LYS A 9 23.15 -6.68 56.32
CA LYS A 9 22.83 -5.43 55.62
C LYS A 9 21.78 -5.66 54.51
N ALA A 10 21.92 -6.74 53.75
CA ALA A 10 20.96 -7.11 52.70
C ALA A 10 19.59 -7.49 53.28
N LEU A 11 19.54 -8.00 54.51
CA LEU A 11 18.30 -8.30 55.21
C LEU A 11 17.62 -7.04 55.76
N ASP A 12 18.39 -6.06 56.24
CA ASP A 12 17.89 -4.76 56.74
C ASP A 12 17.27 -3.91 55.62
N GLU A 13 17.76 -4.02 54.39
CA GLU A 13 17.33 -3.20 53.25
C GLU A 13 16.06 -3.71 52.51
N LEU A 14 15.52 -4.91 52.80
CA LEU A 14 14.35 -5.41 52.06
C LEU A 14 13.08 -4.59 52.37
N ALA A 15 12.29 -4.27 51.35
CA ALA A 15 11.00 -3.62 51.53
C ALA A 15 10.02 -4.09 50.45
N GLY A 16 8.72 -4.06 50.74
CA GLY A 16 7.68 -4.48 49.79
C GLY A 16 7.90 -5.91 49.25
N ASP A 17 8.03 -6.05 47.94
CA ASP A 17 8.25 -7.32 47.25
C ASP A 17 9.74 -7.65 46.98
N ALA A 18 10.67 -6.87 47.54
CA ALA A 18 12.10 -7.10 47.38
C ALA A 18 12.55 -8.43 48.01
N ILE A 19 13.51 -9.09 47.36
CA ILE A 19 14.14 -10.32 47.85
C ILE A 19 15.66 -10.17 47.94
N ALA A 20 16.27 -10.81 48.93
CA ALA A 20 17.72 -11.04 49.00
C ALA A 20 17.99 -12.50 48.67
N VAL A 21 18.97 -12.76 47.82
CA VAL A 21 19.33 -14.12 47.40
C VAL A 21 20.84 -14.29 47.49
N ASN A 22 21.28 -15.42 48.04
CA ASN A 22 22.68 -15.83 47.92
C ASN A 22 22.80 -17.34 47.71
N LEU A 23 23.96 -17.75 47.19
CA LEU A 23 24.22 -19.12 46.76
C LEU A 23 25.67 -19.48 47.07
N ASP A 24 25.89 -20.70 47.55
CA ASP A 24 27.21 -21.28 47.78
C ASP A 24 27.21 -22.78 47.48
N ARG A 25 28.38 -23.42 47.44
CA ARG A 25 28.50 -24.88 47.33
C ARG A 25 28.22 -25.55 48.66
N ALA A 26 27.63 -26.75 48.62
CA ALA A 26 27.38 -27.53 49.83
C ALA A 26 28.68 -28.04 50.50
N GLY A 27 29.74 -28.23 49.71
CA GLY A 27 31.08 -28.60 50.15
C GLY A 27 32.08 -28.66 48.99
N THR A 28 33.37 -28.81 49.28
CA THR A 28 34.43 -28.99 48.27
C THR A 28 34.27 -30.34 47.56
N GLY A 29 34.07 -30.32 46.23
CA GLY A 29 33.83 -31.51 45.43
C GLY A 29 32.37 -32.01 45.42
N ASP A 30 31.46 -31.32 46.12
CA ASP A 30 30.02 -31.58 46.06
C ASP A 30 29.39 -30.76 44.92
N SER A 31 28.60 -31.41 44.07
CA SER A 31 27.85 -30.75 43.00
C SER A 31 26.56 -30.09 43.48
N ARG A 32 26.16 -30.35 44.74
CA ARG A 32 25.00 -29.71 45.39
C ARG A 32 25.30 -28.27 45.79
N LEU A 33 24.27 -27.43 45.72
CA LEU A 33 24.33 -26.00 46.05
C LEU A 33 23.45 -25.69 47.27
N ARG A 34 23.87 -24.72 48.09
CA ARG A 34 23.07 -24.14 49.16
C ARG A 34 22.55 -22.79 48.72
N PHE A 35 21.24 -22.68 48.53
CA PHE A 35 20.56 -21.47 48.12
C PHE A 35 19.83 -20.86 49.31
N ALA A 36 20.01 -19.56 49.52
CA ALA A 36 19.31 -18.81 50.56
C ALA A 36 18.51 -17.67 49.94
N LEU A 37 17.25 -17.52 50.35
CA LEU A 37 16.38 -16.41 49.95
C LEU A 37 15.75 -15.76 51.18
N ALA A 38 15.65 -14.44 51.20
CA ALA A 38 14.91 -13.71 52.22
C ALA A 38 13.93 -12.70 51.62
N ALA A 39 12.79 -12.50 52.27
CA ALA A 39 11.76 -11.52 51.92
C ALA A 39 10.99 -11.05 53.16
N VAL A 40 10.34 -9.88 53.08
CA VAL A 40 9.52 -9.35 54.20
C VAL A 40 8.12 -9.99 54.27
N THR A 41 7.68 -10.66 53.22
CA THR A 41 6.43 -11.42 53.18
C THR A 41 6.72 -12.92 53.04
N PRO A 42 5.87 -13.81 53.60
CA PRO A 42 6.02 -15.25 53.40
C PRO A 42 5.91 -15.60 51.92
N ILE A 43 6.89 -16.36 51.42
CA ILE A 43 6.93 -16.84 50.04
C ILE A 43 6.51 -18.31 50.00
N PRO A 44 5.50 -18.67 49.18
CA PRO A 44 5.17 -20.07 48.98
C PRO A 44 6.20 -20.71 48.06
N LEU A 45 6.65 -21.93 48.39
CA LEU A 45 7.65 -22.70 47.63
C LEU A 45 7.32 -22.80 46.13
N ARG A 46 6.03 -22.92 45.77
CA ARG A 46 5.54 -22.92 44.37
C ARG A 46 5.99 -21.70 43.54
N ARG A 47 6.36 -20.59 44.17
CA ARG A 47 6.86 -19.37 43.50
C ARG A 47 8.37 -19.46 43.22
N MET A 48 9.12 -20.23 44.00
CA MET A 48 10.58 -20.38 43.89
C MET A 48 10.98 -21.53 42.96
N LEU A 49 10.23 -22.65 43.02
CA LEU A 49 10.56 -23.87 42.30
C LEU A 49 10.70 -23.70 40.78
N PRO A 50 9.77 -23.03 40.06
CA PRO A 50 9.87 -22.93 38.61
C PRO A 50 11.20 -22.29 38.18
N ALA A 51 11.62 -21.21 38.85
CA ALA A 51 12.85 -20.51 38.53
C ALA A 51 14.08 -21.44 38.62
N LEU A 52 14.21 -22.18 39.71
CA LEU A 52 15.31 -23.12 39.93
C LEU A 52 15.27 -24.31 38.97
N GLN A 53 14.10 -24.93 38.81
CA GLN A 53 13.91 -26.07 37.92
C GLN A 53 14.17 -25.72 36.45
N SER A 54 13.83 -24.49 36.02
CA SER A 54 14.09 -24.03 34.65
C SER A 54 15.58 -23.96 34.30
N MET A 55 16.45 -23.78 35.31
CA MET A 55 17.91 -23.86 35.17
C MET A 55 18.46 -25.30 35.27
N GLY A 56 17.58 -26.30 35.43
CA GLY A 56 17.98 -27.70 35.65
C GLY A 56 18.37 -28.02 37.10
N LEU A 57 17.95 -27.21 38.08
CA LEU A 57 18.24 -27.41 39.50
C LEU A 57 17.01 -27.95 40.25
N GLU A 58 17.18 -29.09 40.90
CA GLU A 58 16.14 -29.75 41.71
C GLU A 58 16.30 -29.39 43.18
N VAL A 59 15.20 -29.14 43.90
CA VAL A 59 15.23 -28.87 45.34
C VAL A 59 15.12 -30.19 46.10
N LEU A 60 16.12 -30.51 46.92
CA LEU A 60 16.13 -31.72 47.76
C LEU A 60 15.58 -31.46 49.16
N GLU A 61 15.98 -30.34 49.76
CA GLU A 61 15.64 -29.99 51.15
C GLU A 61 15.24 -28.52 51.20
N GLU A 62 14.26 -28.21 52.05
CA GLU A 62 13.82 -26.86 52.39
C GLU A 62 13.81 -26.70 53.91
N GLN A 63 14.41 -25.60 54.39
CA GLN A 63 14.27 -25.13 55.75
C GLN A 63 13.83 -23.66 55.72
N ALA A 64 12.70 -23.37 56.37
CA ALA A 64 12.19 -22.02 56.51
C ALA A 64 12.42 -21.50 57.94
N ASP A 65 13.03 -20.33 58.05
CA ASP A 65 13.35 -19.63 59.28
C ASP A 65 12.79 -18.20 59.23
N ILE A 66 12.80 -17.54 60.39
CA ILE A 66 12.37 -16.14 60.52
C ILE A 66 13.50 -15.34 61.15
N TRP A 67 13.71 -14.13 60.62
CA TRP A 67 14.64 -13.15 61.17
C TRP A 67 13.93 -11.83 61.44
N THR A 68 14.10 -11.28 62.64
CA THR A 68 13.48 -10.01 63.03
C THR A 68 14.52 -8.90 62.98
N ARG A 69 14.22 -7.85 62.22
CA ARG A 69 15.07 -6.66 62.09
C ARG A 69 15.16 -5.86 63.39
N PRO A 70 16.15 -4.96 63.51
CA PRO A 70 16.21 -3.99 64.60
C PRO A 70 14.97 -3.09 64.73
N ASP A 71 14.25 -2.83 63.63
CA ASP A 71 13.01 -2.04 63.59
C ASP A 71 11.74 -2.85 63.92
N GLY A 72 11.87 -4.15 64.19
CA GLY A 72 10.76 -5.06 64.48
C GLY A 72 10.10 -5.70 63.26
N GLN A 73 10.50 -5.34 62.03
CA GLN A 73 9.99 -5.97 60.81
C GLN A 73 10.48 -7.42 60.72
N VAL A 74 9.55 -8.32 60.41
CA VAL A 74 9.83 -9.75 60.25
C VAL A 74 10.24 -10.02 58.80
N CYS A 75 11.37 -10.72 58.63
CA CYS A 75 11.85 -11.27 57.37
C CYS A 75 11.76 -12.80 57.41
N HIS A 76 11.22 -13.39 56.36
CA HIS A 76 11.17 -14.83 56.16
C HIS A 76 12.40 -15.27 55.37
N VAL A 77 13.16 -16.23 55.89
CA VAL A 77 14.40 -16.73 55.29
C VAL A 77 14.23 -18.21 54.92
N TYR A 78 14.54 -18.56 53.69
CA TYR A 78 14.42 -19.91 53.15
C TYR A 78 15.79 -20.42 52.75
N HIS A 79 16.13 -21.62 53.22
CA HIS A 79 17.35 -22.34 52.91
C HIS A 79 17.00 -23.59 52.11
N LEU A 80 17.54 -23.69 50.89
CA LEU A 80 17.33 -24.81 49.99
C LEU A 80 18.66 -25.53 49.72
N VAL A 81 18.61 -26.87 49.66
CA VAL A 81 19.69 -27.67 49.08
C VAL A 81 19.28 -28.06 47.67
N LEU A 82 20.07 -27.64 46.69
CA LEU A 82 19.81 -27.87 45.28
C LEU A 82 20.71 -28.98 44.74
N GLN A 83 20.13 -29.90 43.98
CA GLN A 83 20.85 -30.92 43.22
C GLN A 83 20.78 -30.61 41.72
N PRO A 84 21.90 -30.69 40.98
CA PRO A 84 21.84 -30.59 39.53
C PRO A 84 21.11 -31.79 38.91
N GLY A 85 20.18 -31.51 38.01
CA GLY A 85 19.57 -32.50 37.16
C GLY A 85 20.55 -33.03 36.08
N PRO A 86 20.17 -34.10 35.36
CA PRO A 86 21.06 -34.79 34.41
C PRO A 86 21.62 -33.87 33.32
N ASP A 87 20.82 -32.90 32.85
CA ASP A 87 21.22 -31.99 31.79
C ASP A 87 22.31 -30.99 32.23
N VAL A 88 22.50 -30.73 33.53
CA VAL A 88 23.44 -29.70 34.02
C VAL A 88 24.47 -30.25 35.02
N ALA A 89 24.44 -31.55 35.31
CA ALA A 89 25.33 -32.20 36.28
C ALA A 89 26.81 -32.01 35.94
N ASP A 90 27.20 -32.26 34.69
CA ASP A 90 28.59 -32.12 34.24
C ASP A 90 29.08 -30.66 34.34
N ALA A 91 28.22 -29.70 33.98
CA ALA A 91 28.52 -28.28 34.05
C ALA A 91 28.76 -27.79 35.49
N LEU A 92 28.08 -28.35 36.49
CA LEU A 92 28.28 -28.00 37.90
C LEU A 92 29.41 -28.78 38.57
N ALA A 93 29.76 -29.95 38.04
CA ALA A 93 30.96 -30.69 38.41
C ALA A 93 32.24 -29.98 37.92
N GLN A 94 32.19 -29.32 36.76
CA GLN A 94 33.29 -28.52 36.19
C GLN A 94 32.83 -27.08 35.92
N PRO A 95 32.63 -26.27 36.98
CA PRO A 95 32.07 -24.93 36.82
C PRO A 95 33.01 -23.99 36.09
N HIS A 96 32.44 -23.14 35.24
CA HIS A 96 33.11 -21.93 34.78
C HIS A 96 33.12 -20.86 35.87
N ASP A 97 34.06 -19.92 35.78
CA ASP A 97 34.09 -18.73 36.64
C ASP A 97 32.76 -17.96 36.56
N GLY A 98 32.31 -17.43 37.70
CA GLY A 98 31.05 -16.67 37.82
C GLY A 98 29.76 -17.51 37.75
N THR A 99 29.83 -18.85 37.80
CA THR A 99 28.63 -19.71 37.71
C THR A 99 27.59 -19.41 38.78
N LEU A 100 27.99 -19.22 40.03
CA LEU A 100 27.06 -18.93 41.13
C LEU A 100 26.38 -17.57 40.96
N ASP A 101 27.12 -16.57 40.49
CA ASP A 101 26.58 -15.23 40.22
C ASP A 101 25.53 -15.28 39.11
N ARG A 102 25.80 -16.01 38.02
CA ARG A 102 24.83 -16.21 36.93
C ARG A 102 23.54 -16.87 37.41
N ILE A 103 23.61 -17.89 38.28
CA ILE A 103 22.41 -18.52 38.86
C ILE A 103 21.62 -17.50 39.69
N ARG A 104 22.30 -16.76 40.57
CA ARG A 104 21.69 -15.74 41.43
C ARG A 104 20.99 -14.66 40.61
N GLU A 105 21.68 -14.09 39.62
CA GLU A 105 21.14 -13.06 38.74
C GLU A 105 19.96 -13.57 37.91
N THR A 106 20.05 -14.79 37.39
CA THR A 106 18.95 -15.43 36.63
C THR A 106 17.72 -15.61 37.50
N PHE A 107 17.90 -16.11 38.73
CA PHE A 107 16.79 -16.25 39.68
C PHE A 107 16.13 -14.89 39.96
N GLN A 108 16.92 -13.85 40.23
CA GLN A 108 16.41 -12.49 40.45
C GLN A 108 15.66 -11.94 39.22
N ALA A 109 16.16 -12.21 38.01
CA ALA A 109 15.50 -11.79 36.77
C ALA A 109 14.15 -12.50 36.54
N ILE A 110 14.06 -13.80 36.79
CA ILE A 110 12.80 -14.56 36.74
C ILE A 110 11.84 -14.05 37.81
N TRP A 111 12.34 -13.82 39.03
CA TRP A 111 11.54 -13.34 40.16
C TRP A 111 10.90 -11.99 39.89
N ALA A 112 11.66 -11.06 39.29
CA ALA A 112 11.19 -9.75 38.86
C ALA A 112 10.36 -9.80 37.56
N GLY A 113 10.09 -10.99 37.01
CA GLY A 113 9.29 -11.17 35.80
C GLY A 113 9.97 -10.74 34.50
N ARG A 114 11.28 -10.45 34.52
CA ARG A 114 12.07 -9.93 33.38
C ARG A 114 12.37 -10.98 32.31
N ILE A 115 12.26 -12.25 32.65
CA ILE A 115 12.38 -13.40 31.71
C ILE A 115 11.42 -14.53 32.12
N GLU A 116 11.06 -15.40 31.18
CA GLU A 116 10.30 -16.62 31.49
C GLU A 116 11.13 -17.68 32.24
N SER A 117 10.40 -18.49 33.00
CA SER A 117 10.90 -19.73 33.61
C SER A 117 10.69 -20.88 32.62
N ASP A 118 11.55 -20.96 31.60
CA ASP A 118 11.55 -22.03 30.58
C ASP A 118 12.92 -22.71 30.50
N GLY A 119 13.01 -23.85 29.82
CA GLY A 119 14.24 -24.65 29.84
C GLY A 119 15.40 -24.06 29.02
N PHE A 120 15.23 -22.90 28.36
CA PHE A 120 16.39 -22.14 27.86
C PHE A 120 17.31 -21.72 29.01
N ASN A 121 16.77 -21.54 30.23
CA ASN A 121 17.56 -21.16 31.40
C ASN A 121 18.60 -22.22 31.80
N ALA A 122 18.51 -23.47 31.32
CA ALA A 122 19.57 -24.47 31.51
C ALA A 122 20.87 -24.13 30.75
N LEU A 123 20.82 -23.28 29.70
CA LEU A 123 22.00 -22.77 28.98
C LEU A 123 22.91 -21.89 29.87
N ILE A 124 22.39 -21.36 30.98
CA ILE A 124 23.17 -20.62 31.97
C ILE A 124 24.32 -21.47 32.52
N LEU A 125 24.04 -22.75 32.73
CA LEU A 125 25.02 -23.73 33.20
C LEU A 125 25.70 -24.42 32.02
N ARG A 126 24.90 -24.93 31.08
CA ARG A 126 25.40 -25.77 29.97
C ARG A 126 26.32 -25.06 28.99
N ALA A 127 26.07 -23.78 28.75
CA ALA A 127 26.85 -22.96 27.81
C ALA A 127 27.52 -21.76 28.51
N ALA A 128 27.53 -21.74 29.85
CA ALA A 128 28.07 -20.65 30.66
C ALA A 128 27.56 -19.24 30.28
N LEU A 129 26.34 -19.14 29.76
CA LEU A 129 25.76 -17.88 29.27
C LEU A 129 25.11 -17.09 30.41
N SER A 130 25.09 -15.76 30.30
CA SER A 130 24.26 -14.90 31.14
C SER A 130 22.78 -14.99 30.76
N TRP A 131 21.88 -14.62 31.66
CA TRP A 131 20.44 -14.60 31.38
C TRP A 131 20.06 -13.67 30.23
N ARG A 132 20.83 -12.59 30.01
CA ARG A 132 20.64 -11.67 28.88
C ARG A 132 21.00 -12.33 27.55
N GLN A 133 22.12 -13.05 27.49
CA GLN A 133 22.52 -13.83 26.31
C GLN A 133 21.51 -14.95 26.00
N VAL A 134 21.03 -15.66 27.03
CA VAL A 134 19.97 -16.66 26.86
C VAL A 134 18.68 -16.02 26.34
N CYS A 135 18.36 -14.81 26.79
CA CYS A 135 17.21 -14.05 26.32
C CYS A 135 17.28 -13.70 24.82
N VAL A 136 18.49 -13.42 24.29
CA VAL A 136 18.70 -13.22 22.84
C VAL A 136 18.35 -14.51 22.08
N LEU A 137 18.89 -15.67 22.48
CA LEU A 137 18.56 -16.95 21.82
C LEU A 137 17.07 -17.29 21.93
N ARG A 138 16.46 -17.03 23.08
CA ARG A 138 15.03 -17.22 23.30
C ARG A 138 14.21 -16.33 22.36
N SER A 139 14.59 -15.07 22.18
CA SER A 139 13.88 -14.16 21.28
C SER A 139 13.92 -14.63 19.81
N TYR A 140 15.07 -15.12 19.32
CA TYR A 140 15.14 -15.73 17.99
C TYR A 140 14.31 -17.01 17.90
N SER A 141 14.25 -17.84 18.96
CA SER A 141 13.37 -19.02 18.99
C SER A 141 11.90 -18.64 18.82
N ARG A 142 11.46 -17.55 19.47
CA ARG A 142 10.08 -17.06 19.35
C ARG A 142 9.76 -16.62 17.93
N TYR A 143 10.69 -15.94 17.25
CA TYR A 143 10.54 -15.59 15.85
C TYR A 143 10.52 -16.83 14.93
N LEU A 144 11.44 -17.78 15.13
CA LEU A 144 11.49 -19.05 14.36
C LEU A 144 10.17 -19.83 14.43
N ARG A 145 9.46 -19.78 15.56
CA ARG A 145 8.14 -20.42 15.70
C ARG A 145 7.08 -19.82 14.78
N GLN A 146 7.25 -18.57 14.35
CA GLN A 146 6.36 -17.90 13.39
C GLN A 146 6.72 -18.19 11.92
N LEU A 147 7.82 -18.92 11.68
CA LEU A 147 8.25 -19.33 10.35
C LEU A 147 7.74 -20.74 10.03
N PRO A 148 7.69 -21.16 8.75
CA PRO A 148 7.25 -22.50 8.35
C PRO A 148 8.31 -23.58 8.67
N LEU A 149 8.73 -23.67 9.94
CA LEU A 149 9.59 -24.72 10.46
C LEU A 149 8.76 -25.79 11.18
N PRO A 150 9.05 -27.09 10.97
CA PRO A 150 8.27 -28.18 11.57
C PRO A 150 8.63 -28.43 13.05
N TYR A 151 9.29 -27.50 13.73
CA TYR A 151 9.85 -27.70 15.08
C TYR A 151 9.21 -26.76 16.11
N GLY A 152 8.65 -27.34 17.17
CA GLY A 152 8.17 -26.56 18.32
C GLY A 152 9.31 -26.03 19.20
N GLN A 153 8.98 -25.07 20.08
CA GLN A 153 9.94 -24.41 20.98
C GLN A 153 10.77 -25.40 21.82
N ALA A 154 10.15 -26.47 22.33
CA ALA A 154 10.85 -27.49 23.13
C ALA A 154 11.95 -28.23 22.32
N ARG A 155 11.72 -28.48 21.03
CA ARG A 155 12.72 -29.10 20.16
C ARG A 155 13.88 -28.15 19.88
N ILE A 156 13.58 -26.89 19.58
CA ILE A 156 14.59 -25.85 19.38
C ILE A 156 15.46 -25.68 20.63
N GLN A 157 14.83 -25.61 21.80
CA GLN A 157 15.52 -25.55 23.09
C GLN A 157 16.45 -26.75 23.28
N ARG A 158 15.96 -27.96 23.00
CA ARG A 158 16.77 -29.18 23.16
C ARG A 158 17.99 -29.18 22.23
N VAL A 159 17.85 -28.74 20.98
CA VAL A 159 18.98 -28.62 20.05
C VAL A 159 20.09 -27.72 20.61
N LEU A 160 19.74 -26.56 21.17
CA LEU A 160 20.74 -25.66 21.77
C LEU A 160 21.40 -26.25 23.03
N LEU A 161 20.63 -26.98 23.85
CA LEU A 161 21.16 -27.63 25.06
C LEU A 161 22.10 -28.81 24.74
N ASP A 162 21.80 -29.55 23.67
CA ASP A 162 22.62 -30.66 23.19
C ASP A 162 23.89 -30.19 22.46
N ASN A 163 23.92 -28.93 21.98
CA ASN A 163 25.04 -28.35 21.24
C ASN A 163 25.51 -27.02 21.88
N PRO A 164 26.07 -27.04 23.11
CA PRO A 164 26.43 -25.83 23.84
C PRO A 164 27.54 -25.02 23.17
N GLU A 165 28.49 -25.66 22.47
CA GLU A 165 29.54 -24.98 21.70
C GLU A 165 28.96 -24.16 20.55
N ALA A 166 28.04 -24.76 19.77
CA ALA A 166 27.33 -24.06 18.70
C ALA A 166 26.49 -22.91 19.25
N ALA A 167 25.82 -23.08 20.40
CA ALA A 167 25.09 -22.00 21.06
C ALA A 167 26.02 -20.83 21.45
N ARG A 168 27.21 -21.11 22.00
CA ARG A 168 28.23 -20.08 22.31
C ARG A 168 28.75 -19.40 21.05
N ALA A 169 29.02 -20.16 19.98
CA ALA A 169 29.48 -19.60 18.71
C ALA A 169 28.43 -18.67 18.09
N LEU A 170 27.14 -19.03 18.13
CA LEU A 170 26.04 -18.18 17.67
C LEU A 170 25.97 -16.86 18.46
N LEU A 171 26.11 -16.90 19.79
CA LEU A 171 26.20 -15.68 20.59
C LEU A 171 27.42 -14.84 20.24
N ALA A 172 28.59 -15.48 20.07
CA ALA A 172 29.81 -14.77 19.70
C ALA A 172 29.67 -14.06 18.36
N LEU A 173 28.97 -14.66 17.39
CA LEU A 173 28.62 -14.00 16.13
C LEU A 173 27.69 -12.80 16.36
N PHE A 174 26.64 -12.97 17.15
CA PHE A 174 25.73 -11.86 17.49
C PHE A 174 26.47 -10.70 18.17
N GLU A 175 27.35 -11.00 19.13
CA GLU A 175 28.17 -10.01 19.83
C GLU A 175 29.19 -9.35 18.89
N ALA A 176 29.87 -10.09 18.02
CA ALA A 176 30.78 -9.52 17.03
C ALA A 176 30.07 -8.48 16.13
N ARG A 177 28.79 -8.72 15.79
CA ARG A 177 27.98 -7.82 14.96
C ARG A 177 27.48 -6.58 15.69
N PHE A 178 27.09 -6.70 16.97
CA PHE A 178 26.30 -5.67 17.65
C PHE A 178 26.88 -5.14 18.96
N ASP A 179 27.92 -5.78 19.51
CA ASP A 179 28.55 -5.33 20.75
C ASP A 179 29.11 -3.91 20.60
N ARG A 180 28.97 -3.14 21.67
CA ARG A 180 29.20 -1.69 21.76
C ARG A 180 30.67 -1.36 21.98
N THR A 181 31.52 -1.95 21.17
CA THR A 181 32.84 -1.39 20.89
C THR A 181 32.62 -0.20 19.95
N GLU A 182 33.18 0.97 20.23
CA GLU A 182 32.92 2.29 19.62
C GLU A 182 33.08 2.42 18.08
N GLN A 183 33.16 1.31 17.35
CA GLN A 183 33.38 1.19 15.92
C GLN A 183 32.07 1.00 15.13
N PRO A 184 31.93 1.69 13.97
CA PRO A 184 30.85 1.45 13.00
C PRO A 184 30.74 0.00 12.53
N ALA A 185 29.62 -0.34 11.89
CA ALA A 185 29.35 -1.68 11.38
C ALA A 185 30.37 -2.12 10.32
N ASP A 186 30.78 -1.21 9.45
CA ASP A 186 31.69 -1.40 8.31
C ASP A 186 33.17 -1.26 8.68
N SER A 187 33.52 -1.07 9.96
CA SER A 187 34.92 -0.99 10.37
C SER A 187 35.68 -2.27 10.01
N PRO A 188 36.90 -2.19 9.44
CA PRO A 188 37.66 -3.38 9.04
C PRO A 188 37.90 -4.36 10.20
N ALA A 189 38.11 -3.83 11.41
CA ALA A 189 38.31 -4.64 12.61
C ALA A 189 37.04 -5.39 13.04
N ARG A 190 35.86 -4.75 12.94
CA ARG A 190 34.59 -5.43 13.20
C ARG A 190 34.29 -6.46 12.14
N GLN A 191 34.47 -6.15 10.86
CA GLN A 191 34.28 -7.09 9.75
C GLN A 191 35.18 -8.34 9.91
N ALA A 192 36.43 -8.17 10.33
CA ALA A 192 37.32 -9.29 10.63
C ALA A 192 36.82 -10.16 11.81
N ARG A 193 36.35 -9.53 12.90
CA ARG A 193 35.75 -10.26 14.04
C ARG A 193 34.47 -11.01 13.65
N ILE A 194 33.63 -10.39 12.82
CA ILE A 194 32.42 -11.03 12.29
C ILE A 194 32.81 -12.25 11.47
N ALA A 195 33.73 -12.12 10.51
CA ALA A 195 34.18 -13.24 9.68
C ALA A 195 34.78 -14.39 10.51
N GLU A 196 35.57 -14.09 11.54
CA GLU A 196 36.11 -15.11 12.46
C GLU A 196 34.99 -15.83 13.23
N ALA A 197 34.02 -15.08 13.76
CA ALA A 197 32.89 -15.65 14.48
C ALA A 197 31.97 -16.47 13.56
N GLU A 198 31.73 -16.03 12.33
CA GLU A 198 30.99 -16.78 11.30
C GLU A 198 31.66 -18.11 11.00
N GLN A 199 32.98 -18.10 10.77
CA GLN A 199 33.75 -19.32 10.51
C GLN A 199 33.69 -20.30 11.69
N ARG A 200 33.70 -19.78 12.92
CA ARG A 200 33.52 -20.61 14.12
C ARG A 200 32.13 -21.23 14.17
N VAL A 201 31.07 -20.46 13.89
CA VAL A 201 29.69 -20.99 13.82
C VAL A 201 29.60 -22.10 12.79
N VAL A 202 30.15 -21.92 11.58
CA VAL A 202 30.18 -22.96 10.54
C VAL A 202 30.86 -24.23 11.05
N THR A 203 32.02 -24.08 11.67
CA THR A 203 32.81 -25.20 12.20
C THR A 203 32.06 -25.99 13.28
N GLU A 204 31.33 -25.32 14.17
CA GLU A 204 30.52 -25.99 15.19
C GLU A 204 29.26 -26.65 14.60
N ILE A 205 28.61 -26.02 13.61
CA ILE A 205 27.44 -26.60 12.94
C ILE A 205 27.83 -27.85 12.14
N ASP A 206 28.97 -27.85 11.44
CA ASP A 206 29.41 -28.98 10.62
C ASP A 206 29.79 -30.23 11.45
N GLN A 207 29.98 -30.09 12.76
CA GLN A 207 30.19 -31.20 13.70
C GLN A 207 28.87 -31.88 14.13
N VAL A 208 27.71 -31.29 13.81
CA VAL A 208 26.40 -31.78 14.24
C VAL A 208 25.94 -32.94 13.37
N LEU A 209 25.76 -34.11 13.99
CA LEU A 209 25.39 -35.34 13.27
C LEU A 209 23.90 -35.40 12.86
N HIS A 210 23.03 -34.72 13.60
CA HIS A 210 21.58 -34.77 13.36
C HIS A 210 21.12 -33.64 12.43
N ILE A 211 20.52 -34.00 11.30
CA ILE A 211 20.02 -33.05 10.28
C ILE A 211 19.02 -32.02 10.84
N ASP A 212 18.17 -32.41 11.79
CA ASP A 212 17.23 -31.50 12.44
C ASP A 212 17.96 -30.42 13.24
N ALA A 213 19.02 -30.82 13.96
CA ALA A 213 19.81 -29.93 14.78
C ALA A 213 20.64 -28.98 13.92
N ASP A 214 21.26 -29.49 12.85
CA ASP A 214 21.93 -28.69 11.83
C ASP A 214 20.98 -27.62 11.25
N ARG A 215 19.77 -28.02 10.81
CA ARG A 215 18.79 -27.09 10.25
C ARG A 215 18.38 -25.99 11.24
N VAL A 216 18.16 -26.32 12.50
CA VAL A 216 17.82 -25.33 13.54
C VAL A 216 18.98 -24.35 13.76
N LEU A 217 20.22 -24.84 13.87
CA LEU A 217 21.38 -23.98 14.10
C LEU A 217 21.70 -23.10 12.88
N ARG A 218 21.52 -23.60 11.66
CA ARG A 218 21.63 -22.81 10.42
C ARG A 218 20.56 -21.72 10.34
N ALA A 219 19.32 -22.01 10.75
CA ALA A 219 18.27 -21.00 10.84
C ALA A 219 18.62 -19.90 11.87
N TYR A 220 19.19 -20.26 13.02
CA TYR A 220 19.72 -19.27 13.98
C TYR A 220 20.81 -18.39 13.39
N ARG A 221 21.78 -19.01 12.69
CA ARG A 221 22.84 -18.30 12.00
C ARG A 221 22.28 -17.30 10.99
N ASN A 222 21.39 -17.75 10.10
CA ASN A 222 20.76 -16.89 9.10
C ASN A 222 19.98 -15.72 9.74
N LEU A 223 19.24 -15.95 10.83
CA LEU A 223 18.57 -14.86 11.54
C LEU A 223 19.56 -13.84 12.14
N ILE A 224 20.68 -14.28 12.72
CA ILE A 224 21.69 -13.37 13.27
C ILE A 224 22.38 -12.56 12.16
N GLU A 225 22.71 -13.19 11.04
CA GLU A 225 23.33 -12.55 9.87
C GLU A 225 22.39 -11.52 9.22
N THR A 226 21.08 -11.80 9.22
CA THR A 226 20.06 -10.92 8.60
C THR A 226 19.52 -9.85 9.56
N THR A 227 19.82 -9.92 10.85
CA THR A 227 19.57 -8.80 11.77
C THR A 227 20.45 -7.61 11.35
N VAL A 228 19.84 -6.43 11.22
CA VAL A 228 20.52 -5.18 10.84
C VAL A 228 20.61 -4.17 11.98
N ARG A 229 19.68 -4.20 12.95
CA ARG A 229 19.65 -3.35 14.15
C ARG A 229 19.01 -4.10 15.32
N THR A 230 19.51 -3.89 16.54
CA THR A 230 18.95 -4.47 17.77
C THR A 230 19.24 -3.61 18.99
N ASN A 231 18.32 -3.57 19.96
CA ASN A 231 18.53 -2.87 21.24
C ASN A 231 19.23 -3.75 22.31
N ALA A 232 19.65 -4.98 22.00
CA ALA A 232 20.10 -5.94 23.01
C ALA A 232 21.26 -5.45 23.91
N PHE A 233 22.09 -4.55 23.39
CA PHE A 233 23.21 -3.94 24.11
C PHE A 233 22.87 -2.58 24.75
N ALA A 234 21.62 -2.10 24.63
CA ALA A 234 21.15 -0.88 25.32
C ALA A 234 21.26 -1.03 26.83
N PRO A 235 21.67 0.04 27.55
CA PRO A 235 21.92 -0.06 28.99
C PRO A 235 20.63 -0.47 29.74
N ASP A 236 19.50 0.05 29.25
CA ASP A 236 18.18 -0.21 29.82
C ASP A 236 17.45 -1.41 29.21
N ALA A 237 18.02 -2.12 28.23
CA ALA A 237 17.35 -3.29 27.64
C ALA A 237 17.03 -4.33 28.73
N LEU A 238 15.87 -4.98 28.64
CA LEU A 238 15.38 -5.94 29.64
C LEU A 238 15.31 -5.38 31.09
N SER A 239 15.24 -4.06 31.25
CA SER A 239 14.97 -3.41 32.54
C SER A 239 13.46 -3.25 32.77
N VAL A 240 13.06 -2.59 33.86
CA VAL A 240 11.65 -2.27 34.13
C VAL A 240 11.10 -1.22 33.15
N THR A 241 11.94 -0.30 32.67
CA THR A 241 11.54 0.76 31.73
C THR A 241 11.54 0.29 30.27
N MET A 242 12.42 -0.65 29.91
CA MET A 242 12.42 -1.32 28.60
C MET A 242 12.44 -2.86 28.76
N PRO A 243 11.31 -3.49 29.18
CA PRO A 243 11.24 -4.92 29.46
C PRO A 243 11.10 -5.77 28.18
N TYR A 244 11.87 -5.45 27.14
CA TYR A 244 11.79 -6.07 25.84
C TYR A 244 13.15 -6.07 25.10
N LEU A 245 13.27 -6.98 24.13
CA LEU A 245 14.28 -6.95 23.07
C LEU A 245 13.60 -6.69 21.73
N VAL A 246 14.30 -5.98 20.85
CA VAL A 246 13.87 -5.77 19.46
C VAL A 246 14.98 -6.15 18.48
N HIS A 247 14.58 -6.79 17.39
CA HIS A 247 15.45 -7.16 16.27
C HIS A 247 14.81 -6.69 14.97
N LYS A 248 15.52 -5.88 14.21
CA LYS A 248 15.16 -5.48 12.85
C LYS A 248 15.88 -6.38 11.87
N PHE A 249 15.13 -7.05 11.01
CA PHE A 249 15.63 -7.98 10.00
C PHE A 249 15.57 -7.38 8.60
N GLN A 250 16.58 -7.70 7.77
CA GLN A 250 16.50 -7.60 6.31
C GLN A 250 15.80 -8.85 5.77
N ALA A 251 14.46 -8.84 5.79
CA ALA A 251 13.66 -10.04 5.64
C ALA A 251 13.78 -10.74 4.26
N GLN A 252 14.17 -10.02 3.21
CA GLN A 252 14.43 -10.63 1.90
C GLN A 252 15.54 -11.70 1.93
N MET A 253 16.48 -11.57 2.88
CA MET A 253 17.64 -12.44 3.05
C MET A 253 17.39 -13.63 4.01
N ILE A 254 16.18 -13.74 4.60
CA ILE A 254 15.86 -14.86 5.48
C ILE A 254 15.41 -16.07 4.65
N ASP A 255 16.12 -17.19 4.79
CA ASP A 255 15.93 -18.36 3.94
C ASP A 255 14.57 -19.03 4.17
N GLU A 256 14.14 -19.14 5.43
CA GLU A 256 12.89 -19.78 5.83
C GLU A 256 11.64 -18.98 5.50
N LEU A 257 11.76 -17.73 5.02
CA LEU A 257 10.59 -16.90 4.73
C LEU A 257 9.93 -17.29 3.39
N PRO A 258 8.61 -17.56 3.38
CA PRO A 258 7.87 -17.74 2.13
C PRO A 258 7.65 -16.41 1.41
N ALA A 259 7.50 -16.45 0.08
CA ALA A 259 7.16 -15.27 -0.71
C ALA A 259 5.70 -14.81 -0.48
N PRO A 260 5.42 -13.48 -0.49
CA PRO A 260 6.36 -12.40 -0.68
C PRO A 260 7.10 -12.04 0.62
N ARG A 261 8.39 -11.72 0.50
CA ARG A 261 9.24 -11.30 1.62
C ARG A 261 9.21 -9.78 1.75
N PRO A 262 8.84 -9.21 2.92
CA PRO A 262 8.94 -7.78 3.17
C PRO A 262 10.39 -7.28 3.02
N VAL A 263 10.57 -5.97 2.84
CA VAL A 263 11.91 -5.34 2.87
C VAL A 263 12.47 -5.40 4.30
N SER A 264 11.61 -5.16 5.30
CA SER A 264 12.00 -5.20 6.71
C SER A 264 10.94 -5.86 7.59
N GLU A 265 11.39 -6.67 8.55
CA GLU A 265 10.57 -7.18 9.65
C GLU A 265 11.19 -6.75 10.99
N ILE A 266 10.42 -6.07 11.84
CA ILE A 266 10.85 -5.69 13.19
C ILE A 266 10.12 -6.59 14.18
N PHE A 267 10.86 -7.48 14.83
CA PHE A 267 10.33 -8.40 15.84
C PHE A 267 10.67 -7.91 17.24
N VAL A 268 9.65 -7.90 18.10
CA VAL A 268 9.76 -7.47 19.50
C VAL A 268 9.38 -8.64 20.39
N TYR A 269 10.28 -8.97 21.30
CA TYR A 269 10.05 -9.99 22.31
C TYR A 269 10.05 -9.33 23.70
N SER A 270 9.01 -9.62 24.47
CA SER A 270 8.90 -9.31 25.88
C SER A 270 8.34 -10.53 26.63
N PRO A 271 8.62 -10.68 27.93
CA PRO A 271 7.92 -11.66 28.75
C PRO A 271 6.41 -11.42 28.84
N ASP A 272 5.95 -10.18 28.60
CA ASP A 272 4.54 -9.77 28.69
C ASP A 272 3.82 -9.76 27.33
N PHE A 273 4.55 -9.61 26.22
CA PHE A 273 3.97 -9.56 24.87
C PHE A 273 4.98 -9.95 23.80
N GLU A 274 4.48 -10.29 22.62
CA GLU A 274 5.28 -10.42 21.39
C GLU A 274 4.69 -9.50 20.33
N GLY A 275 5.55 -8.92 19.49
CA GLY A 275 5.14 -7.98 18.46
C GLY A 275 5.93 -8.20 17.17
N LEU A 276 5.29 -7.91 16.04
CA LEU A 276 5.92 -7.98 14.72
C LEU A 276 5.41 -6.83 13.85
N HIS A 277 6.31 -6.15 13.16
CA HIS A 277 5.98 -5.09 12.21
C HIS A 277 6.65 -5.36 10.85
N LEU A 278 5.84 -5.47 9.80
CA LEU A 278 6.28 -5.76 8.44
C LEU A 278 6.25 -4.49 7.59
N ARG A 279 7.28 -4.27 6.76
CA ARG A 279 7.39 -3.12 5.84
C ARG A 279 7.77 -3.57 4.44
N PHE A 280 7.01 -3.13 3.43
CA PHE A 280 7.30 -3.36 2.01
C PHE A 280 8.10 -2.23 1.36
N GLY A 281 8.43 -1.19 2.12
CA GLY A 281 9.34 -0.10 1.76
C GLY A 281 9.84 0.61 3.01
N LEU A 282 10.89 1.43 2.90
CA LEU A 282 11.37 2.23 4.02
C LEU A 282 10.40 3.41 4.30
N VAL A 283 9.97 4.14 3.27
CA VAL A 283 8.83 5.05 3.45
C VAL A 283 7.54 4.22 3.40
N ALA A 284 7.07 3.75 4.56
CA ALA A 284 5.90 2.88 4.66
C ALA A 284 5.04 3.16 5.89
N ARG A 285 3.75 2.90 5.75
CA ARG A 285 2.73 3.21 6.75
C ARG A 285 1.74 2.05 6.92
N GLY A 286 1.30 1.83 8.15
CA GLY A 286 0.05 1.12 8.38
C GLY A 286 -0.29 0.84 9.84
N GLY A 287 -1.44 0.19 10.00
CA GLY A 287 -2.07 -0.03 11.31
C GLY A 287 -1.33 -1.02 12.21
N LEU A 288 -1.38 -0.79 13.52
CA LEU A 288 -0.92 -1.74 14.55
C LEU A 288 -2.13 -2.47 15.18
N ARG A 289 -2.23 -3.78 14.96
CA ARG A 289 -3.32 -4.61 15.48
C ARG A 289 -2.97 -5.23 16.83
N TRP A 290 -3.92 -5.19 17.77
CA TRP A 290 -3.90 -6.07 18.93
C TRP A 290 -4.62 -7.38 18.58
N SER A 291 -3.87 -8.48 18.51
CA SER A 291 -4.39 -9.79 18.13
C SER A 291 -4.53 -10.74 19.32
N ASP A 292 -5.47 -11.67 19.19
CA ASP A 292 -5.70 -12.83 20.05
C ASP A 292 -5.08 -14.13 19.48
N ARG A 293 -4.39 -14.07 18.33
CA ARG A 293 -3.75 -15.21 17.67
C ARG A 293 -2.31 -15.42 18.12
N HIS A 294 -2.07 -16.15 19.21
CA HIS A 294 -0.72 -16.34 19.76
C HIS A 294 0.19 -17.26 18.93
N ASP A 295 -0.36 -18.15 18.11
CA ASP A 295 0.42 -19.17 17.41
C ASP A 295 0.86 -18.78 16.00
N ASP A 296 0.11 -17.89 15.32
CA ASP A 296 0.34 -17.58 13.90
C ASP A 296 0.08 -16.10 13.55
N TYR A 297 0.33 -15.19 14.49
CA TYR A 297 0.19 -13.75 14.27
C TYR A 297 1.04 -13.23 13.10
N ARG A 298 2.18 -13.86 12.76
CA ARG A 298 2.94 -13.49 11.56
C ARG A 298 2.15 -13.74 10.27
N THR A 299 1.44 -14.86 10.18
CA THR A 299 0.58 -15.18 9.03
C THR A 299 -0.58 -14.19 8.94
N GLU A 300 -1.16 -13.82 10.09
CA GLU A 300 -2.19 -12.78 10.15
C GLU A 300 -1.69 -11.44 9.60
N VAL A 301 -0.61 -10.89 10.16
CA VAL A 301 -0.10 -9.57 9.77
C VAL A 301 0.42 -9.55 8.33
N LEU A 302 0.96 -10.67 7.83
CA LEU A 302 1.34 -10.82 6.43
C LEU A 302 0.12 -10.75 5.48
N GLY A 303 -1.03 -11.29 5.88
CA GLY A 303 -2.28 -11.12 5.13
C GLY A 303 -2.73 -9.67 5.07
N LEU A 304 -2.66 -8.97 6.20
CA LEU A 304 -3.08 -7.57 6.32
C LEU A 304 -2.19 -6.60 5.52
N VAL A 305 -0.86 -6.76 5.58
CA VAL A 305 0.06 -5.87 4.87
C VAL A 305 -0.04 -6.01 3.35
N LYS A 306 -0.40 -7.20 2.83
CA LYS A 306 -0.63 -7.41 1.40
C LYS A 306 -1.80 -6.58 0.90
N ALA A 307 -2.95 -6.66 1.59
CA ALA A 307 -4.10 -5.82 1.28
C ALA A 307 -3.75 -4.33 1.40
N GLN A 308 -2.96 -3.96 2.41
CA GLN A 308 -2.50 -2.59 2.61
C GLN A 308 -1.58 -2.09 1.49
N ALA A 309 -0.73 -2.95 0.91
CA ALA A 309 0.19 -2.55 -0.15
C ALA A 309 -0.55 -2.11 -1.42
N VAL A 310 -1.59 -2.86 -1.82
CA VAL A 310 -2.47 -2.49 -2.95
C VAL A 310 -3.23 -1.20 -2.64
N LYS A 311 -3.76 -1.06 -1.42
CA LYS A 311 -4.46 0.15 -0.98
C LYS A 311 -3.56 1.39 -0.98
N ASN A 312 -2.31 1.24 -0.54
CA ASN A 312 -1.35 2.33 -0.48
C ASN A 312 -0.79 2.72 -1.85
N ALA A 313 -1.11 1.99 -2.93
CA ALA A 313 -0.67 2.35 -4.28
C ALA A 313 -1.15 3.76 -4.70
N MET A 314 -2.19 4.30 -4.06
CA MET A 314 -2.74 5.64 -4.34
C MET A 314 -2.01 6.78 -3.63
N ILE A 315 -1.26 6.49 -2.56
CA ILE A 315 -0.64 7.49 -1.66
C ILE A 315 0.89 7.38 -1.64
N VAL A 316 1.57 8.26 -0.91
CA VAL A 316 3.04 8.33 -0.88
C VAL A 316 3.71 7.09 -0.27
N PRO A 317 3.42 6.68 0.97
CA PRO A 317 4.12 5.58 1.62
C PRO A 317 3.69 4.21 1.09
N ALA A 318 4.64 3.28 1.01
CA ALA A 318 4.38 1.86 0.78
C ALA A 318 3.58 1.22 1.95
N GLY A 319 3.13 -0.02 1.75
CA GLY A 319 2.40 -0.77 2.78
C GLY A 319 3.28 -1.22 3.95
N ALA A 320 2.83 -0.96 5.18
CA ALA A 320 3.32 -1.59 6.39
C ALA A 320 2.16 -2.10 7.27
N LYS A 321 2.45 -3.00 8.20
CA LYS A 321 1.47 -3.44 9.20
C LYS A 321 2.17 -4.01 10.42
N GLY A 322 1.64 -3.73 11.60
CA GLY A 322 2.10 -4.34 12.84
C GLY A 322 1.02 -5.17 13.52
N VAL A 323 1.46 -6.14 14.30
CA VAL A 323 0.63 -6.93 15.21
C VAL A 323 1.36 -7.11 16.52
N PHE A 324 0.62 -7.09 17.63
CA PHE A 324 1.14 -7.54 18.91
C PHE A 324 0.12 -8.43 19.63
N VAL A 325 0.64 -9.40 20.38
CA VAL A 325 -0.12 -10.35 21.18
C VAL A 325 0.28 -10.21 22.64
N VAL A 326 -0.69 -9.97 23.51
CA VAL A 326 -0.46 -9.88 24.96
C VAL A 326 -0.42 -11.30 25.54
N LYS A 327 0.64 -11.64 26.26
CA LYS A 327 0.78 -12.94 26.93
C LYS A 327 -0.05 -12.90 28.21
N SER A 328 -0.88 -13.92 28.40
CA SER A 328 -1.66 -14.07 29.63
C SER A 328 -0.74 -14.40 30.79
N ARG A 329 -0.54 -13.43 31.69
CA ARG A 329 0.07 -13.65 33.01
C ARG A 329 -1.00 -13.39 34.08
N PRO A 330 -1.04 -14.18 35.17
CA PRO A 330 -1.76 -13.78 36.36
C PRO A 330 -1.05 -12.54 36.92
N THR A 331 -1.54 -11.35 36.61
CA THR A 331 -1.09 -10.14 37.30
C THR A 331 -1.49 -10.24 38.76
N ALA A 332 -0.61 -9.82 39.67
CA ALA A 332 -1.07 -9.35 40.96
C ALA A 332 -1.95 -8.12 40.65
N ASP A 333 -3.17 -8.12 41.17
CA ASP A 333 -4.20 -7.08 41.01
C ASP A 333 -5.02 -7.13 39.71
N GLY A 334 -6.31 -6.88 39.87
CA GLY A 334 -7.36 -6.89 38.84
C GLY A 334 -7.25 -5.77 37.80
N GLU A 335 -6.06 -5.58 37.24
CA GLU A 335 -5.81 -4.68 36.12
C GLU A 335 -6.64 -5.14 34.90
N SER A 336 -7.42 -4.23 34.32
CA SER A 336 -8.28 -4.58 33.18
C SER A 336 -7.42 -4.96 31.96
N PRO A 337 -7.86 -5.91 31.11
CA PRO A 337 -7.14 -6.28 29.89
C PRO A 337 -6.77 -5.09 29.01
N ARG A 338 -7.62 -4.05 28.98
CA ARG A 338 -7.39 -2.82 28.21
C ARG A 338 -6.17 -2.04 28.69
N VAL A 339 -5.93 -1.97 30.01
CA VAL A 339 -4.77 -1.27 30.58
C VAL A 339 -3.49 -2.03 30.26
N GLN A 340 -3.51 -3.35 30.43
CA GLN A 340 -2.39 -4.22 30.05
C GLN A 340 -2.07 -4.10 28.55
N GLY A 341 -3.09 -4.15 27.69
CA GLY A 341 -2.95 -3.98 26.24
C GLY A 341 -2.36 -2.63 25.86
N LEU A 342 -2.80 -1.54 26.50
CA LEU A 342 -2.24 -0.20 26.28
C LEU A 342 -0.78 -0.10 26.73
N ARG A 343 -0.41 -0.72 27.86
CA ARG A 343 0.98 -0.78 28.32
C ARG A 343 1.87 -1.51 27.33
N CYS A 344 1.46 -2.69 26.86
CA CYS A 344 2.18 -3.46 25.85
C CYS A 344 2.27 -2.71 24.52
N TYR A 345 1.21 -2.00 24.12
CA TYR A 345 1.22 -1.15 22.92
C TYR A 345 2.26 -0.02 23.01
N ARG A 346 2.33 0.70 24.14
CA ARG A 346 3.35 1.74 24.36
C ARG A 346 4.77 1.17 24.32
N GLN A 347 4.98 -0.01 24.92
CA GLN A 347 6.26 -0.72 24.88
C GLN A 347 6.61 -1.18 23.47
N PHE A 348 5.64 -1.67 22.70
CA PHE A 348 5.83 -2.08 21.31
C PHE A 348 6.25 -0.91 20.43
N ILE A 349 5.58 0.24 20.52
CA ILE A 349 5.98 1.44 19.79
C ILE A 349 7.39 1.86 20.16
N GLY A 350 7.69 1.85 21.45
CA GLY A 350 9.02 2.17 21.92
C GLY A 350 10.10 1.27 21.35
N ALA A 351 9.83 -0.03 21.30
CA ALA A 351 10.72 -1.00 20.68
C ALA A 351 10.92 -0.74 19.18
N LEU A 352 9.87 -0.35 18.44
CA LEU A 352 10.02 0.03 17.03
C LEU A 352 10.92 1.27 16.86
N LEU A 353 10.76 2.28 17.74
CA LEU A 353 11.55 3.51 17.71
C LEU A 353 13.02 3.28 18.09
N ASP A 354 13.34 2.25 18.88
CA ASP A 354 14.72 1.92 19.28
C ASP A 354 15.59 1.41 18.09
N VAL A 355 14.98 1.07 16.94
CA VAL A 355 15.67 0.50 15.76
C VAL A 355 15.41 1.26 14.45
N VAL A 356 15.02 2.53 14.54
CA VAL A 356 14.91 3.47 13.40
C VAL A 356 15.75 4.72 13.69
N ASP A 357 16.04 5.50 12.66
CA ASP A 357 16.80 6.74 12.83
C ASP A 357 15.92 7.83 13.45
N LYS A 358 16.45 8.50 14.49
CA LYS A 358 15.76 9.56 15.22
C LYS A 358 15.47 10.81 14.38
N ASP A 359 16.29 11.08 13.35
CA ASP A 359 16.30 12.31 12.55
C ASP A 359 16.72 12.01 11.09
N PRO A 360 16.15 12.69 10.08
CA PRO A 360 16.52 12.51 8.67
C PRO A 360 17.93 13.01 8.27
N ASP A 361 18.50 14.02 8.93
CA ASP A 361 19.66 14.80 8.41
C ASP A 361 21.05 14.29 8.83
N VAL A 362 21.17 13.03 9.26
CA VAL A 362 22.45 12.53 9.76
C VAL A 362 23.34 11.99 8.63
N GLY A 363 24.22 12.85 8.12
CA GLY A 363 25.37 12.48 7.31
C GLY A 363 26.18 11.35 7.97
N SER A 364 26.65 10.40 7.16
CA SER A 364 27.25 9.14 7.60
C SER A 364 28.50 9.33 8.47
N ASP A 365 28.28 9.34 9.79
CA ASP A 365 29.16 8.82 10.84
C ASP A 365 28.48 8.87 12.23
N ASP A 366 27.39 9.65 12.38
CA ASP A 366 26.75 9.91 13.68
C ASP A 366 25.26 9.52 13.76
N ARG A 367 24.84 8.47 13.03
CA ARG A 367 23.44 8.02 12.95
C ARG A 367 22.86 7.71 14.36
N PRO A 368 21.60 8.07 14.66
CA PRO A 368 21.17 8.35 16.03
C PRO A 368 21.27 7.15 16.98
N ARG A 369 22.09 7.29 18.03
CA ARG A 369 22.15 6.35 19.15
C ARG A 369 20.94 6.55 20.05
N PHE A 370 19.77 5.98 19.72
CA PHE A 370 18.92 5.50 20.81
C PHE A 370 19.73 4.43 21.54
N GLY A 371 20.42 4.83 22.59
CA GLY A 371 21.28 3.98 23.40
C GLY A 371 22.63 3.58 22.78
N GLY A 372 22.85 3.55 21.47
CA GLY A 372 24.12 3.09 20.86
C GLY A 372 23.98 1.79 20.07
N VAL A 373 22.99 1.73 19.19
CA VAL A 373 22.75 0.60 18.29
C VAL A 373 23.75 0.63 17.13
N VAL A 374 24.27 -0.53 16.75
CA VAL A 374 25.10 -0.71 15.56
C VAL A 374 24.17 -0.95 14.36
N CYS A 375 24.28 -0.14 13.31
CA CYS A 375 23.43 -0.21 12.12
C CYS A 375 24.17 -0.85 10.94
N HIS A 376 23.68 -1.98 10.45
CA HIS A 376 24.21 -2.68 9.25
C HIS A 376 23.43 -2.37 7.97
N ASP A 377 22.44 -1.47 8.03
CA ASP A 377 21.62 -1.01 6.91
C ASP A 377 21.86 0.47 6.59
N GLY A 378 21.14 1.02 5.61
CA GLY A 378 21.16 2.43 5.23
C GLY A 378 20.38 3.34 6.18
N SER A 379 20.12 4.58 5.75
CA SER A 379 19.24 5.51 6.46
C SER A 379 17.80 4.97 6.51
N ASP A 380 17.17 5.03 7.68
CA ASP A 380 15.81 4.61 7.96
C ASP A 380 15.12 5.53 8.99
N PRO A 381 14.87 6.81 8.65
CA PRO A 381 14.26 7.76 9.56
C PRO A 381 12.73 7.71 9.54
N TYR A 382 12.09 7.09 8.53
CA TYR A 382 10.64 7.15 8.35
C TYR A 382 9.92 5.93 8.94
N LEU A 383 9.09 6.16 9.97
CA LEU A 383 8.18 5.16 10.54
C LEU A 383 6.89 5.85 10.98
N VAL A 384 5.78 5.52 10.31
CA VAL A 384 4.45 6.04 10.64
C VAL A 384 3.50 4.88 10.93
N VAL A 385 2.77 4.99 12.03
CA VAL A 385 1.79 3.99 12.47
C VAL A 385 0.37 4.53 12.36
N ALA A 386 -0.60 3.62 12.27
CA ALA A 386 -2.01 3.97 12.36
C ALA A 386 -2.74 3.04 13.35
N ALA A 387 -3.97 3.41 13.70
CA ALA A 387 -4.82 2.52 14.47
C ALA A 387 -5.35 1.35 13.63
N ASP A 388 -5.64 0.22 14.27
CA ASP A 388 -6.33 -0.95 13.71
C ASP A 388 -7.26 -1.56 14.77
N LYS A 389 -7.78 -2.77 14.53
CA LYS A 389 -8.56 -3.56 15.48
C LYS A 389 -7.82 -3.66 16.82
N GLY A 390 -8.53 -3.27 17.87
CA GLY A 390 -8.03 -3.28 19.25
C GLY A 390 -7.19 -2.05 19.65
N THR A 391 -6.87 -1.15 18.72
CA THR A 391 -6.03 0.05 18.98
C THR A 391 -6.67 1.37 18.51
N ALA A 392 -7.94 1.36 18.11
CA ALA A 392 -8.69 2.51 17.56
C ALA A 392 -8.52 3.83 18.34
N THR A 393 -8.41 3.79 19.68
CA THR A 393 -8.28 4.98 20.52
C THR A 393 -6.84 5.27 20.98
N PHE A 394 -5.82 4.65 20.36
CA PHE A 394 -4.44 4.67 20.87
C PHE A 394 -3.50 5.61 20.09
N SER A 395 -3.96 6.33 19.07
CA SER A 395 -3.12 7.25 18.28
C SER A 395 -2.42 8.31 19.13
N ASP A 396 -3.13 8.95 20.06
CA ASP A 396 -2.53 9.94 20.97
C ASP A 396 -1.46 9.33 21.88
N SER A 397 -1.67 8.08 22.31
CA SER A 397 -0.68 7.35 23.09
C SER A 397 0.57 7.02 22.27
N ALA A 398 0.43 6.78 20.96
CA ALA A 398 1.55 6.57 20.06
C ALA A 398 2.36 7.85 19.87
N ASN A 399 1.70 8.97 19.59
CA ASN A 399 2.33 10.29 19.46
C ASN A 399 3.03 10.71 20.75
N ALA A 400 2.43 10.47 21.91
CA ALA A 400 3.08 10.73 23.20
C ALA A 400 4.38 9.95 23.36
N VAL A 401 4.43 8.67 22.96
CA VAL A 401 5.66 7.87 23.03
C VAL A 401 6.73 8.37 22.05
N ALA A 402 6.34 8.82 20.86
CA ALA A 402 7.27 9.42 19.89
C ALA A 402 7.87 10.73 20.40
N LEU A 403 7.04 11.61 20.98
CA LEU A 403 7.47 12.86 21.62
C LEU A 403 8.38 12.60 22.83
N ASP A 404 8.04 11.67 23.72
CA ASP A 404 8.85 11.29 24.89
C ASP A 404 10.25 10.79 24.47
N ARG A 405 10.35 10.12 23.32
CA ARG A 405 11.63 9.67 22.74
C ARG A 405 12.34 10.76 21.93
N GLY A 406 11.69 11.89 21.65
CA GLY A 406 12.22 12.95 20.80
C GLY A 406 12.41 12.51 19.34
N TYR A 407 11.54 11.63 18.84
CA TYR A 407 11.53 11.24 17.43
C TYR A 407 11.08 12.42 16.54
N TRP A 408 11.78 12.66 15.43
CA TRP A 408 11.63 13.88 14.62
C TRP A 408 10.21 14.15 14.10
N MET A 409 9.42 13.11 13.86
CA MET A 409 8.04 13.27 13.37
C MET A 409 7.06 13.75 14.44
N GLY A 410 7.43 13.80 15.72
CA GLY A 410 6.54 14.29 16.79
C GLY A 410 5.15 13.64 16.77
N ASP A 411 4.11 14.46 16.63
CA ASP A 411 2.70 14.02 16.55
C ASP A 411 2.20 13.71 15.11
N ALA A 412 3.11 13.70 14.14
CA ALA A 412 2.91 13.10 12.81
C ALA A 412 3.20 11.59 12.80
N PHE A 413 3.80 11.04 13.86
CA PHE A 413 4.12 9.62 13.99
C PHE A 413 2.89 8.71 13.84
N ALA A 414 1.75 9.13 14.39
CA ALA A 414 0.47 8.47 14.25
C ALA A 414 -0.63 9.45 13.79
N SER A 415 -1.25 9.13 12.67
CA SER A 415 -2.37 9.90 12.09
C SER A 415 -3.70 9.65 12.84
N GLY A 416 -4.62 10.62 12.79
CA GLY A 416 -5.97 10.47 13.37
C GLY A 416 -6.02 10.54 14.90
N GLY A 417 -5.04 11.20 15.52
CA GLY A 417 -5.09 11.62 16.92
C GLY A 417 -5.90 12.90 17.13
N SER A 418 -5.97 13.41 18.36
CA SER A 418 -6.76 14.60 18.74
C SER A 418 -6.33 15.89 18.04
N ALA A 419 -5.11 15.94 17.51
CA ALA A 419 -4.54 17.05 16.75
C ALA A 419 -4.49 16.78 15.24
N GLY A 420 -5.21 15.77 14.74
CA GLY A 420 -5.33 15.43 13.31
C GLY A 420 -6.68 15.80 12.72
N TYR A 421 -6.95 15.35 11.49
CA TYR A 421 -8.27 15.54 10.88
C TYR A 421 -9.26 14.51 11.44
N ASP A 422 -10.44 14.98 11.86
CA ASP A 422 -11.53 14.09 12.28
C ASP A 422 -12.24 13.55 11.04
N HIS A 423 -11.90 12.31 10.66
CA HIS A 423 -12.45 11.65 9.48
C HIS A 423 -13.97 11.49 9.54
N LYS A 424 -14.56 11.34 10.74
CA LYS A 424 -16.01 11.20 10.91
C LYS A 424 -16.70 12.54 10.74
N ALA A 425 -16.17 13.60 11.34
CA ALA A 425 -16.70 14.95 11.16
C ALA A 425 -16.57 15.43 9.71
N MET A 426 -15.45 15.11 9.07
CA MET A 426 -15.18 15.42 7.66
C MET A 426 -15.97 14.52 6.69
N GLY A 427 -16.39 13.33 7.15
CA GLY A 427 -17.07 12.30 6.36
C GLY A 427 -16.23 11.78 5.19
N ILE A 428 -14.90 11.94 5.22
CA ILE A 428 -14.05 11.84 4.02
C ILE A 428 -14.04 10.45 3.40
N THR A 429 -14.06 9.39 4.21
CA THR A 429 -14.13 8.01 3.72
C THR A 429 -15.46 7.75 3.00
N ALA A 430 -16.57 8.22 3.56
CA ALA A 430 -17.89 8.08 2.94
C ALA A 430 -18.02 8.92 1.67
N ARG A 431 -17.51 10.16 1.68
CA ARG A 431 -17.44 11.03 0.51
C ARG A 431 -16.63 10.38 -0.62
N GLY A 432 -15.50 9.76 -0.28
CA GLY A 432 -14.69 8.99 -1.24
C GLY A 432 -15.42 7.78 -1.82
N ALA A 433 -16.11 7.00 -0.98
CA ALA A 433 -16.90 5.86 -1.45
C ALA A 433 -18.03 6.30 -2.41
N TRP A 434 -18.63 7.46 -2.14
CA TRP A 434 -19.64 8.06 -3.01
C TRP A 434 -19.08 8.59 -4.33
N VAL A 435 -17.80 8.93 -4.45
CA VAL A 435 -17.21 9.21 -5.77
C VAL A 435 -17.34 8.00 -6.69
N SER A 436 -17.04 6.79 -6.19
CA SER A 436 -17.27 5.56 -6.95
C SER A 436 -18.76 5.29 -7.18
N GLY A 437 -19.58 5.47 -6.13
CA GLY A 437 -21.03 5.28 -6.21
C GLY A 437 -21.70 6.16 -7.26
N ASP A 438 -21.34 7.45 -7.30
CA ASP A 438 -21.85 8.40 -8.28
C ASP A 438 -21.41 8.01 -9.69
N SER A 439 -20.14 7.64 -9.87
CA SER A 439 -19.64 7.17 -11.18
C SER A 439 -20.42 5.97 -11.67
N HIS A 440 -20.70 4.99 -10.82
CA HIS A 440 -21.44 3.78 -11.20
C HIS A 440 -22.93 4.06 -11.46
N LEU A 441 -23.58 4.91 -10.66
CA LEU A 441 -24.97 5.30 -10.90
C LEU A 441 -25.12 6.12 -12.20
N ALA A 442 -24.18 7.00 -12.51
CA ALA A 442 -24.18 7.76 -13.75
C ALA A 442 -24.09 6.85 -15.00
N GLU A 443 -23.33 5.74 -14.93
CA GLU A 443 -23.29 4.73 -16.01
C GLU A 443 -24.61 3.99 -16.22
N LEU A 444 -25.46 3.96 -15.19
CA LEU A 444 -26.81 3.44 -15.24
C LEU A 444 -27.84 4.48 -15.67
N GLY A 445 -27.41 5.71 -15.96
CA GLY A 445 -28.27 6.85 -16.30
C GLY A 445 -29.03 7.43 -15.11
N ILE A 446 -28.54 7.21 -13.88
CA ILE A 446 -29.10 7.79 -12.65
C ILE A 446 -28.17 8.92 -12.20
N ASP A 447 -28.68 10.15 -12.13
CA ASP A 447 -27.97 11.26 -11.48
C ASP A 447 -28.25 11.22 -9.97
N PRO A 448 -27.28 10.81 -9.13
CA PRO A 448 -27.50 10.67 -7.69
C PRO A 448 -27.79 11.99 -6.97
N ASN A 449 -27.53 13.14 -7.61
CA ASN A 449 -27.81 14.46 -7.03
C ASN A 449 -29.27 14.88 -7.18
N THR A 450 -29.97 14.40 -8.22
CA THR A 450 -31.31 14.86 -8.58
C THR A 450 -32.35 13.74 -8.62
N ASP A 451 -31.97 12.52 -9.00
CA ASP A 451 -32.86 11.38 -9.13
C ASP A 451 -33.09 10.65 -7.79
N GLU A 452 -34.23 9.95 -7.69
CA GLU A 452 -34.48 8.99 -6.61
C GLU A 452 -34.00 7.59 -7.00
N PHE A 453 -33.39 6.88 -6.06
CA PHE A 453 -32.90 5.52 -6.26
C PHE A 453 -32.96 4.71 -4.96
N THR A 454 -33.04 3.39 -5.08
CA THR A 454 -33.20 2.46 -3.96
C THR A 454 -31.89 1.90 -3.47
N ALA A 455 -31.75 1.74 -2.15
CA ALA A 455 -30.54 1.19 -1.55
C ALA A 455 -30.82 0.22 -0.41
N VAL A 456 -29.91 -0.74 -0.21
CA VAL A 456 -29.75 -1.49 1.04
C VAL A 456 -28.37 -1.26 1.63
N GLY A 457 -28.26 -1.44 2.95
CA GLY A 457 -27.09 -1.03 3.70
C GLY A 457 -26.54 -2.06 4.69
N ILE A 458 -25.22 -2.09 4.83
CA ILE A 458 -24.53 -2.83 5.90
C ILE A 458 -23.91 -1.81 6.85
N GLY A 459 -24.47 -1.65 8.04
CA GLY A 459 -24.06 -0.67 9.04
C GLY A 459 -25.23 -0.02 9.79
N ASP A 460 -24.91 1.01 10.57
CA ASP A 460 -25.89 1.83 11.29
C ASP A 460 -25.52 3.32 11.25
N MET A 461 -26.47 4.19 11.61
CA MET A 461 -26.30 5.64 11.56
C MET A 461 -25.26 6.18 12.55
N SER A 462 -24.82 5.42 13.56
CA SER A 462 -23.75 5.86 14.47
C SER A 462 -22.35 5.67 13.87
N GLY A 463 -22.22 4.79 12.86
CA GLY A 463 -20.99 4.51 12.15
C GLY A 463 -20.50 5.70 11.32
N ASP A 464 -19.18 5.91 11.27
CA ASP A 464 -18.54 6.94 10.46
C ASP A 464 -18.93 6.81 8.98
N VAL A 465 -18.57 5.68 8.36
CA VAL A 465 -18.75 5.50 6.91
C VAL A 465 -20.22 5.36 6.55
N PHE A 466 -20.97 4.52 7.27
CA PHE A 466 -22.37 4.27 6.98
C PHE A 466 -23.24 5.51 7.24
N GLY A 467 -23.11 6.13 8.41
CA GLY A 467 -23.92 7.28 8.80
C GLY A 467 -23.73 8.47 7.86
N ASN A 468 -22.47 8.85 7.58
CA ASN A 468 -22.18 9.89 6.58
C ASN A 468 -22.68 9.47 5.20
N GLY A 469 -22.42 8.21 4.79
CA GLY A 469 -22.82 7.68 3.49
C GLY A 469 -24.32 7.79 3.23
N MET A 470 -25.15 7.46 4.22
CA MET A 470 -26.61 7.54 4.08
C MET A 470 -27.15 8.97 4.05
N LEU A 471 -26.35 9.98 4.40
CA LEU A 471 -26.75 11.39 4.42
C LEU A 471 -26.23 12.19 3.21
N LEU A 472 -25.39 11.63 2.35
CA LEU A 472 -24.75 12.38 1.27
C LEU A 472 -25.66 12.68 0.07
N ARG A 473 -26.67 11.85 -0.20
CA ARG A 473 -27.59 12.03 -1.35
C ARG A 473 -29.03 12.22 -0.88
N ALA A 474 -29.69 13.24 -1.42
CA ALA A 474 -31.06 13.59 -1.03
C ALA A 474 -32.06 12.53 -1.51
N GLY A 475 -31.94 12.06 -2.76
CA GLY A 475 -32.83 11.08 -3.40
C GLY A 475 -32.68 9.62 -2.93
N LEU A 476 -31.83 9.33 -1.93
CA LEU A 476 -31.56 7.97 -1.49
C LEU A 476 -32.73 7.41 -0.66
N ARG A 477 -33.34 6.33 -1.17
CA ARG A 477 -34.39 5.55 -0.52
C ARG A 477 -33.81 4.28 0.10
N LEU A 478 -33.48 4.33 1.40
CA LEU A 478 -32.91 3.20 2.14
C LEU A 478 -34.00 2.20 2.52
N VAL A 479 -34.10 1.10 1.76
CA VAL A 479 -35.15 0.08 1.91
C VAL A 479 -34.87 -0.85 3.09
N ALA A 480 -33.61 -1.19 3.33
CA ALA A 480 -33.21 -2.02 4.46
C ALA A 480 -31.77 -1.79 4.86
N ALA A 481 -31.46 -2.00 6.14
CA ALA A 481 -30.10 -2.00 6.65
C ALA A 481 -29.94 -2.94 7.83
N PHE A 482 -28.72 -3.36 8.15
CA PHE A 482 -28.46 -4.16 9.35
C PHE A 482 -27.06 -3.89 9.91
N ASP A 483 -26.91 -4.02 11.23
CA ASP A 483 -25.64 -3.97 11.93
C ASP A 483 -25.44 -5.23 12.79
N HIS A 484 -24.52 -5.22 13.74
CA HIS A 484 -24.31 -6.35 14.66
C HIS A 484 -25.44 -6.54 15.68
N ARG A 485 -26.38 -5.59 15.80
CA ARG A 485 -27.43 -5.57 16.84
C ARG A 485 -28.84 -5.77 16.26
N HIS A 486 -29.13 -5.11 15.14
CA HIS A 486 -30.48 -4.91 14.63
C HIS A 486 -30.58 -5.08 13.11
N ILE A 487 -31.81 -5.29 12.65
CA ILE A 487 -32.21 -5.27 11.24
C ILE A 487 -33.31 -4.22 11.10
N PHE A 488 -33.11 -3.25 10.21
CA PHE A 488 -34.02 -2.18 9.83
C PHE A 488 -34.60 -2.47 8.45
N VAL A 489 -35.92 -2.35 8.27
CA VAL A 489 -36.58 -2.42 6.97
C VAL A 489 -37.65 -1.33 6.87
N ASP A 490 -37.55 -0.51 5.84
CA ASP A 490 -38.59 0.42 5.40
C ASP A 490 -38.94 0.10 3.94
N PRO A 491 -40.05 -0.62 3.67
CA PRO A 491 -40.37 -1.08 2.33
C PRO A 491 -40.61 0.04 1.30
N ALA A 492 -40.99 1.23 1.75
CA ALA A 492 -41.35 2.35 0.88
C ALA A 492 -41.05 3.68 1.58
N PRO A 493 -39.76 4.01 1.79
CA PRO A 493 -39.39 5.18 2.57
C PRO A 493 -39.80 6.46 1.85
N ASP A 494 -40.39 7.39 2.60
CA ASP A 494 -40.55 8.78 2.17
C ASP A 494 -39.18 9.46 2.24
N THR A 495 -38.68 9.90 1.09
CA THR A 495 -37.30 10.39 0.93
C THR A 495 -36.95 11.52 1.91
N ALA A 496 -37.85 12.48 2.09
CA ALA A 496 -37.59 13.66 2.93
C ALA A 496 -37.71 13.34 4.43
N LEU A 497 -38.77 12.63 4.82
CA LEU A 497 -39.02 12.24 6.20
C LEU A 497 -37.96 11.26 6.70
N ALA A 498 -37.66 10.21 5.92
CA ALA A 498 -36.68 9.20 6.29
C ALA A 498 -35.25 9.77 6.34
N ARG A 499 -34.91 10.75 5.49
CA ARG A 499 -33.63 11.46 5.57
C ARG A 499 -33.52 12.31 6.82
N LYS A 500 -34.57 13.08 7.16
CA LYS A 500 -34.60 13.88 8.39
C LYS A 500 -34.44 13.01 9.63
N GLU A 501 -35.10 11.85 9.64
CA GLU A 501 -34.99 10.91 10.75
C GLU A 501 -33.58 10.31 10.82
N ARG A 502 -33.01 9.86 9.71
CA ARG A 502 -31.60 9.41 9.67
C ARG A 502 -30.63 10.46 10.20
N GLN A 503 -30.82 11.74 9.87
CA GLN A 503 -29.99 12.83 10.40
C GLN A 503 -30.13 12.92 11.93
N ARG A 504 -31.35 12.85 12.46
CA ARG A 504 -31.60 12.83 13.92
C ARG A 504 -30.87 11.66 14.59
N LEU A 505 -30.90 10.46 14.02
CA LEU A 505 -30.15 9.31 14.56
C LEU A 505 -28.63 9.51 14.49
N PHE A 506 -28.11 10.11 13.42
CA PHE A 506 -26.68 10.38 13.27
C PHE A 506 -26.16 11.35 14.34
N ASP A 507 -26.95 12.38 14.66
CA ASP A 507 -26.61 13.40 15.66
C ASP A 507 -26.75 12.90 17.10
N LEU A 508 -27.42 11.76 17.32
CA LEU A 508 -27.59 11.16 18.64
C LEU A 508 -26.31 10.45 19.11
N PRO A 509 -25.83 10.73 20.34
CA PRO A 509 -24.73 9.98 20.93
C PRO A 509 -25.10 8.50 21.10
N GLN A 510 -24.26 7.59 20.60
CA GLN A 510 -24.40 6.13 20.75
C GLN A 510 -25.71 5.54 20.20
N SER A 511 -26.26 6.11 19.12
CA SER A 511 -27.49 5.63 18.50
C SER A 511 -27.41 4.21 17.94
N SER A 512 -28.58 3.65 17.69
CA SER A 512 -28.81 2.36 17.05
C SER A 512 -30.06 2.41 16.20
N TRP A 513 -30.29 1.40 15.36
CA TRP A 513 -31.54 1.31 14.61
C TRP A 513 -32.79 1.25 15.50
N ASP A 514 -32.72 0.76 16.74
CA ASP A 514 -33.90 0.72 17.63
C ASP A 514 -34.31 2.11 18.13
N ASP A 515 -33.44 3.11 18.00
CA ASP A 515 -33.75 4.51 18.28
C ASP A 515 -34.51 5.19 17.14
N TYR A 516 -34.71 4.52 16.00
CA TYR A 516 -35.43 5.04 14.83
C TYR A 516 -36.92 5.22 15.13
N ASP A 517 -37.47 6.39 14.83
CA ASP A 517 -38.88 6.67 15.01
C ASP A 517 -39.71 5.78 14.07
N ARG A 518 -40.37 4.78 14.66
CA ARG A 518 -41.19 3.81 13.92
C ARG A 518 -42.38 4.47 13.22
N ALA A 519 -42.78 5.68 13.60
CA ALA A 519 -43.81 6.43 12.89
C ALA A 519 -43.33 6.99 11.54
N ALA A 520 -42.01 7.11 11.35
CA ALA A 520 -41.41 7.52 10.08
C ALA A 520 -41.19 6.34 9.11
N ILE A 521 -41.34 5.09 9.57
CA ILE A 521 -41.18 3.89 8.75
C ILE A 521 -42.46 3.63 7.95
N GLY A 522 -42.31 3.34 6.66
CA GLY A 522 -43.40 2.97 5.76
C GLY A 522 -44.19 1.74 6.23
N ALA A 523 -45.39 1.59 5.67
CA ALA A 523 -46.29 0.47 6.00
C ALA A 523 -45.58 -0.89 5.83
N GLY A 524 -45.75 -1.75 6.83
CA GLY A 524 -45.18 -3.10 6.85
C GLY A 524 -43.70 -3.18 7.22
N GLY A 525 -43.01 -2.06 7.45
CA GLY A 525 -41.62 -2.02 7.91
C GLY A 525 -41.44 -2.13 9.43
N GLY A 526 -40.19 -2.09 9.89
CA GLY A 526 -39.85 -2.12 11.31
C GLY A 526 -38.37 -2.28 11.61
N VAL A 527 -38.08 -2.41 12.90
CA VAL A 527 -36.73 -2.69 13.44
C VAL A 527 -36.81 -3.89 14.38
N TRP A 528 -35.89 -4.84 14.20
CA TRP A 528 -35.83 -6.08 14.98
C TRP A 528 -34.43 -6.37 15.50
N SER A 529 -34.33 -6.96 16.68
CA SER A 529 -33.05 -7.47 17.20
C SER A 529 -32.58 -8.68 16.40
N ARG A 530 -31.27 -8.77 16.15
CA ARG A 530 -30.63 -9.97 15.58
C ARG A 530 -30.71 -11.20 16.47
N THR A 531 -31.05 -11.03 17.74
CA THR A 531 -31.27 -12.13 18.69
C THR A 531 -32.71 -12.65 18.69
N ALA A 532 -33.61 -12.05 17.92
CA ALA A 532 -34.97 -12.53 17.77
C ALA A 532 -34.99 -13.94 17.18
N LYS A 533 -35.93 -14.79 17.64
CA LYS A 533 -36.06 -16.14 17.10
C LYS A 533 -36.57 -16.15 15.65
N THR A 534 -37.55 -15.29 15.37
CA THR A 534 -38.22 -15.18 14.07
C THR A 534 -38.77 -13.77 13.88
N ILE A 535 -38.84 -13.30 12.64
CA ILE A 535 -39.42 -12.04 12.19
C ILE A 535 -40.55 -12.39 11.22
N ALA A 536 -41.74 -11.81 11.42
CA ALA A 536 -42.84 -11.97 10.49
C ALA A 536 -42.62 -11.05 9.28
N THR A 537 -42.70 -11.59 8.07
CA THR A 537 -42.57 -10.79 6.85
C THR A 537 -43.95 -10.26 6.45
N THR A 538 -44.04 -8.97 6.15
CA THR A 538 -45.26 -8.34 5.63
C THR A 538 -45.30 -8.42 4.11
N PRO A 539 -46.47 -8.29 3.46
CA PRO A 539 -46.54 -8.21 2.00
C PRO A 539 -45.63 -7.13 1.41
N GLU A 540 -45.52 -5.98 2.07
CA GLU A 540 -44.71 -4.83 1.67
C GLU A 540 -43.21 -5.18 1.75
N MET A 541 -42.75 -5.76 2.86
CA MET A 541 -41.35 -6.24 2.98
C MET A 541 -41.01 -7.26 1.91
N ARG A 542 -41.92 -8.20 1.64
CA ARG A 542 -41.68 -9.24 0.64
C ARG A 542 -41.57 -8.67 -0.77
N ALA A 543 -42.39 -7.68 -1.12
CA ALA A 543 -42.28 -6.98 -2.39
C ALA A 543 -40.96 -6.20 -2.51
N ALA A 544 -40.60 -5.43 -1.47
CA ALA A 544 -39.41 -4.58 -1.48
C ALA A 544 -38.09 -5.36 -1.51
N LEU A 545 -38.01 -6.50 -0.81
CA LEU A 545 -36.81 -7.35 -0.73
C LEU A 545 -36.83 -8.51 -1.73
N GLY A 546 -37.93 -8.68 -2.47
CA GLY A 546 -38.15 -9.80 -3.39
C GLY A 546 -38.08 -11.17 -2.70
N ILE A 547 -38.76 -11.30 -1.56
CA ILE A 547 -38.94 -12.55 -0.78
C ILE A 547 -40.17 -13.29 -1.31
N ASN A 548 -40.16 -14.64 -1.30
CA ASN A 548 -41.30 -15.40 -1.80
C ASN A 548 -42.55 -15.20 -0.93
N SER A 549 -43.73 -15.23 -1.56
CA SER A 549 -45.00 -14.91 -0.90
C SER A 549 -45.39 -15.87 0.24
N ASP A 550 -44.87 -17.10 0.21
CA ASP A 550 -45.08 -18.16 1.19
C ASP A 550 -44.16 -18.07 2.42
N GLU A 551 -43.06 -17.31 2.33
CA GLU A 551 -42.09 -17.12 3.41
C GLU A 551 -42.58 -16.09 4.43
N ILE A 552 -43.66 -16.39 5.14
CA ILE A 552 -44.35 -15.49 6.09
C ILE A 552 -43.57 -15.23 7.40
N ARG A 553 -42.55 -16.05 7.70
CA ARG A 553 -41.66 -15.92 8.86
C ARG A 553 -40.26 -16.34 8.49
N LEU A 554 -39.28 -15.53 8.87
CA LEU A 554 -37.86 -15.78 8.66
C LEU A 554 -37.08 -15.64 9.97
N THR A 555 -35.97 -16.32 10.11
CA THR A 555 -34.96 -16.00 11.11
C THR A 555 -34.26 -14.67 10.73
N PRO A 556 -33.63 -13.97 11.69
CA PRO A 556 -32.84 -12.78 11.38
C PRO A 556 -31.74 -13.02 10.33
N THR A 557 -31.09 -14.18 10.39
CA THR A 557 -30.06 -14.60 9.43
C THR A 557 -30.63 -14.71 8.02
N GLU A 558 -31.75 -15.40 7.84
CA GLU A 558 -32.41 -15.54 6.53
C GLU A 558 -32.87 -14.18 5.99
N LEU A 559 -33.42 -13.30 6.85
CA LEU A 559 -33.82 -11.97 6.44
C LEU A 559 -32.62 -11.14 5.95
N ILE A 560 -31.46 -11.21 6.62
CA ILE A 560 -30.23 -10.56 6.15
C ILE A 560 -29.82 -11.11 4.78
N SER A 561 -29.87 -12.42 4.56
CA SER A 561 -29.58 -13.00 3.24
C SER A 561 -30.56 -12.51 2.16
N HIS A 562 -31.83 -12.25 2.48
CA HIS A 562 -32.76 -11.60 1.54
C HIS A 562 -32.43 -10.13 1.29
N ILE A 563 -32.00 -9.38 2.31
CA ILE A 563 -31.54 -7.99 2.15
C ILE A 563 -30.35 -7.93 1.19
N LEU A 564 -29.37 -8.83 1.33
CA LEU A 564 -28.22 -8.91 0.43
C LEU A 564 -28.60 -9.24 -1.03
N ARG A 565 -29.75 -9.91 -1.23
CA ARG A 565 -30.30 -10.27 -2.55
C ARG A 565 -31.43 -9.34 -2.99
N ALA A 566 -31.63 -8.21 -2.34
CA ALA A 566 -32.74 -7.30 -2.66
C ALA A 566 -32.57 -6.71 -4.09
N PRO A 567 -33.67 -6.54 -4.85
CA PRO A 567 -33.62 -5.96 -6.19
C PRO A 567 -33.60 -4.43 -6.10
N VAL A 568 -32.46 -3.86 -5.74
CA VAL A 568 -32.25 -2.41 -5.54
C VAL A 568 -31.19 -1.84 -6.48
N ASP A 569 -31.10 -0.51 -6.56
CA ASP A 569 -30.06 0.13 -7.36
C ASP A 569 -28.68 0.00 -6.70
N LEU A 570 -28.59 0.14 -5.37
CA LEU A 570 -27.33 0.18 -4.64
C LEU A 570 -27.31 -0.74 -3.40
N LEU A 571 -26.24 -1.52 -3.25
CA LEU A 571 -25.84 -2.11 -1.97
C LEU A 571 -24.62 -1.33 -1.43
N PHE A 572 -24.81 -0.64 -0.32
CA PHE A 572 -23.74 0.13 0.33
C PHE A 572 -23.20 -0.61 1.55
N ASN A 573 -21.93 -1.02 1.50
CA ASN A 573 -21.26 -1.59 2.64
C ASN A 573 -20.50 -0.51 3.43
N GLY A 574 -21.03 -0.11 4.59
CA GLY A 574 -20.35 0.78 5.54
C GLY A 574 -19.86 0.06 6.80
N GLY A 575 -19.92 -1.28 6.81
CA GLY A 575 -19.63 -2.13 7.96
C GLY A 575 -18.35 -2.96 7.82
N ILE A 576 -18.20 -3.94 8.70
CA ILE A 576 -17.08 -4.90 8.69
C ILE A 576 -17.65 -6.31 8.48
N GLY A 577 -16.96 -7.13 7.69
CA GLY A 577 -17.30 -8.53 7.43
C GLY A 577 -17.47 -8.82 5.94
N THR A 578 -17.42 -10.10 5.57
CA THR A 578 -17.54 -10.55 4.19
C THR A 578 -18.87 -11.26 3.97
N TYR A 579 -19.75 -10.59 3.20
CA TYR A 579 -21.17 -10.90 3.03
C TYR A 579 -21.50 -11.53 1.68
N VAL A 580 -20.61 -11.41 0.69
CA VAL A 580 -20.78 -12.01 -0.63
C VAL A 580 -19.52 -12.79 -1.02
N LYS A 581 -19.70 -14.01 -1.51
CA LYS A 581 -18.63 -14.85 -2.09
C LYS A 581 -18.95 -15.19 -3.55
N ALA A 582 -17.99 -15.72 -4.30
CA ALA A 582 -18.29 -16.37 -5.58
C ALA A 582 -18.98 -17.72 -5.34
N GLY A 583 -19.82 -18.17 -6.28
CA GLY A 583 -20.55 -19.43 -6.16
C GLY A 583 -19.66 -20.68 -6.08
N ASP A 584 -18.43 -20.58 -6.56
CA ASP A 584 -17.41 -21.64 -6.52
C ASP A 584 -16.48 -21.56 -5.29
N GLU A 585 -16.69 -20.59 -4.38
CA GLU A 585 -16.05 -20.54 -3.07
C GLU A 585 -16.90 -21.26 -2.02
N GLN A 586 -16.25 -21.95 -1.08
CA GLN A 586 -16.93 -22.49 0.10
C GLN A 586 -16.95 -21.45 1.23
N HIS A 587 -18.01 -21.41 2.05
CA HIS A 587 -18.07 -20.46 3.17
C HIS A 587 -16.85 -20.55 4.11
N ALA A 588 -16.38 -21.77 4.36
CA ALA A 588 -15.22 -22.04 5.21
C ALA A 588 -13.89 -21.47 4.66
N GLU A 589 -13.80 -21.17 3.36
CA GLU A 589 -12.60 -20.61 2.71
C GLU A 589 -12.47 -19.09 2.89
N VAL A 590 -13.58 -18.39 3.15
CA VAL A 590 -13.64 -16.91 3.21
C VAL A 590 -12.99 -16.34 4.49
N GLY A 591 -12.83 -17.15 5.54
CA GLY A 591 -12.15 -16.76 6.78
C GLY A 591 -13.00 -15.93 7.76
N ASP A 592 -14.23 -15.53 7.39
CA ASP A 592 -15.17 -14.82 8.25
C ASP A 592 -16.32 -15.74 8.72
N LYS A 593 -16.03 -16.56 9.74
CA LYS A 593 -16.97 -17.57 10.24
C LYS A 593 -18.26 -17.00 10.82
N VAL A 594 -18.24 -15.74 11.28
CA VAL A 594 -19.41 -15.09 11.90
C VAL A 594 -20.53 -14.92 10.88
N ASN A 595 -20.16 -14.64 9.63
CA ASN A 595 -21.10 -14.37 8.55
C ASN A 595 -21.39 -15.58 7.65
N ASP A 596 -20.83 -16.77 7.94
CA ASP A 596 -21.00 -17.97 7.09
C ASP A 596 -22.47 -18.29 6.81
N SER A 597 -23.33 -18.22 7.83
CA SER A 597 -24.75 -18.58 7.74
C SER A 597 -25.63 -17.57 7.00
N LEU A 598 -25.17 -16.32 6.81
CA LEU A 598 -25.95 -15.26 6.13
C LEU A 598 -25.36 -14.86 4.78
N ARG A 599 -24.12 -15.27 4.48
CA ARG A 599 -23.40 -14.93 3.25
C ARG A 599 -24.11 -15.50 2.03
N VAL A 600 -24.15 -14.72 0.96
CA VAL A 600 -24.80 -15.09 -0.31
C VAL A 600 -23.78 -15.19 -1.44
N ASP A 601 -24.21 -15.79 -2.55
CA ASP A 601 -23.37 -15.89 -3.74
C ASP A 601 -23.55 -14.67 -4.65
N ALA A 602 -22.49 -14.29 -5.35
CA ALA A 602 -22.45 -13.08 -6.17
C ALA A 602 -23.48 -13.08 -7.31
N ASP A 603 -23.84 -14.25 -7.83
CA ASP A 603 -24.87 -14.44 -8.86
C ASP A 603 -26.31 -14.33 -8.30
N GLU A 604 -26.49 -14.39 -6.98
CA GLU A 604 -27.77 -14.14 -6.32
C GLU A 604 -28.01 -12.65 -5.99
N VAL A 605 -26.95 -11.83 -6.02
CA VAL A 605 -27.04 -10.40 -5.69
C VAL A 605 -27.72 -9.67 -6.85
N ARG A 606 -28.88 -9.07 -6.57
CA ARG A 606 -29.69 -8.33 -7.55
C ARG A 606 -29.49 -6.82 -7.50
N ALA A 607 -28.64 -6.32 -6.60
CA ALA A 607 -28.24 -4.93 -6.63
C ALA A 607 -27.53 -4.61 -7.96
N ARG A 608 -27.73 -3.41 -8.52
CA ARG A 608 -27.07 -3.02 -9.78
C ARG A 608 -25.67 -2.46 -9.54
N VAL A 609 -25.49 -1.77 -8.42
CA VAL A 609 -24.23 -1.17 -7.95
C VAL A 609 -23.90 -1.70 -6.56
N ILE A 610 -22.63 -1.97 -6.32
CA ILE A 610 -22.09 -2.24 -4.99
C ILE A 610 -20.99 -1.22 -4.71
N VAL A 611 -21.05 -0.57 -3.55
CA VAL A 611 -20.02 0.36 -3.07
C VAL A 611 -19.48 -0.12 -1.71
N GLU A 612 -18.16 -0.32 -1.63
CA GLU A 612 -17.48 -0.80 -0.43
C GLU A 612 -16.79 0.34 0.34
N GLY A 613 -17.58 1.09 1.11
CA GLY A 613 -17.02 2.05 2.08
C GLY A 613 -16.29 1.37 3.26
N GLY A 614 -16.75 0.19 3.68
CA GLY A 614 -16.07 -0.70 4.61
C GLY A 614 -15.02 -1.58 3.93
N ASN A 615 -14.18 -2.28 4.70
CA ASN A 615 -13.20 -3.22 4.13
C ASN A 615 -13.80 -4.63 3.98
N LEU A 616 -13.47 -5.30 2.87
CA LEU A 616 -13.74 -6.72 2.59
C LEU A 616 -15.22 -7.14 2.69
N GLY A 617 -16.14 -6.32 2.19
CA GLY A 617 -17.56 -6.67 2.08
C GLY A 617 -17.81 -7.87 1.17
N LEU A 618 -16.98 -7.99 0.14
CA LEU A 618 -17.01 -9.04 -0.87
C LEU A 618 -15.64 -9.73 -0.94
N THR A 619 -15.62 -11.03 -1.23
CA THR A 619 -14.38 -11.66 -1.68
C THR A 619 -13.97 -11.08 -3.04
N GLN A 620 -12.68 -11.13 -3.39
CA GLN A 620 -12.23 -10.64 -4.69
C GLN A 620 -12.89 -11.41 -5.85
N ARG A 621 -13.10 -12.73 -5.68
CA ARG A 621 -13.81 -13.55 -6.67
C ARG A 621 -15.28 -13.15 -6.80
N ALA A 622 -15.95 -12.82 -5.69
CA ALA A 622 -17.32 -12.30 -5.71
C ALA A 622 -17.43 -11.01 -6.53
N ARG A 623 -16.51 -10.05 -6.34
CA ARG A 623 -16.48 -8.81 -7.12
C ARG A 623 -16.37 -9.09 -8.61
N ILE A 624 -15.50 -10.02 -8.99
CA ILE A 624 -15.30 -10.42 -10.39
C ILE A 624 -16.57 -11.08 -10.94
N ALA A 625 -17.17 -12.01 -10.21
CA ALA A 625 -18.40 -12.70 -10.62
C ALA A 625 -19.57 -11.72 -10.78
N PHE A 626 -19.76 -10.82 -9.81
CA PHE A 626 -20.78 -9.76 -9.87
C PHE A 626 -20.57 -8.83 -11.07
N ALA A 627 -19.32 -8.39 -11.31
CA ALA A 627 -18.98 -7.56 -12.46
C ALA A 627 -19.16 -8.28 -13.80
N ARG A 628 -18.87 -9.59 -13.88
CA ARG A 628 -19.16 -10.40 -15.07
C ARG A 628 -20.66 -10.56 -15.33
N GLY A 629 -21.47 -10.54 -14.28
CA GLY A 629 -22.93 -10.51 -14.35
C GLY A 629 -23.53 -9.18 -14.79
N GLY A 630 -22.71 -8.14 -15.01
CA GLY A 630 -23.14 -6.80 -15.41
C GLY A 630 -23.32 -5.82 -14.26
N GLY A 631 -23.06 -6.23 -13.02
CA GLY A 631 -23.04 -5.34 -11.87
C GLY A 631 -21.84 -4.38 -11.88
N LEU A 632 -21.99 -3.20 -11.27
CA LEU A 632 -20.91 -2.22 -11.16
C LEU A 632 -20.33 -2.23 -9.74
N VAL A 633 -19.04 -2.55 -9.64
CA VAL A 633 -18.30 -2.62 -8.39
C VAL A 633 -16.81 -2.39 -8.66
N ASN A 634 -16.13 -1.68 -7.77
CA ASN A 634 -14.68 -1.58 -7.74
C ASN A 634 -14.11 -2.56 -6.68
N THR A 635 -12.87 -2.34 -6.25
CA THR A 635 -12.38 -2.92 -4.99
C THR A 635 -12.56 -1.91 -3.86
N ASP A 636 -12.71 -2.40 -2.63
CA ASP A 636 -12.70 -1.57 -1.42
C ASP A 636 -11.48 -0.64 -1.33
N ALA A 637 -10.32 -1.09 -1.83
CA ALA A 637 -9.09 -0.31 -1.93
C ALA A 637 -9.22 0.96 -2.80
N ILE A 638 -10.21 1.04 -3.68
CA ILE A 638 -10.55 2.24 -4.46
C ILE A 638 -11.64 3.04 -3.74
N ASP A 639 -12.74 2.38 -3.38
CA ASP A 639 -13.93 3.05 -2.83
C ASP A 639 -13.62 3.77 -1.51
N ASN A 640 -12.90 3.12 -0.59
CA ASN A 640 -12.59 3.72 0.71
C ASN A 640 -11.17 4.32 0.80
N ALA A 641 -10.52 4.57 -0.35
CA ALA A 641 -9.16 5.10 -0.44
C ALA A 641 -9.01 6.48 0.22
N ALA A 642 -10.06 7.30 0.16
CA ALA A 642 -10.04 8.69 0.64
C ALA A 642 -9.65 8.84 2.12
N GLY A 643 -10.02 7.87 2.97
CA GLY A 643 -9.58 7.89 4.37
C GLY A 643 -8.08 7.71 4.52
N VAL A 644 -7.47 6.81 3.73
CA VAL A 644 -6.02 6.57 3.77
C VAL A 644 -5.26 7.75 3.17
N ASP A 645 -5.79 8.36 2.12
CA ASP A 645 -5.27 9.55 1.43
C ASP A 645 -5.30 10.81 2.30
N CYS A 646 -6.42 11.08 2.98
CA CYS A 646 -6.54 12.19 3.92
C CYS A 646 -5.48 12.13 5.03
N SER A 647 -5.24 10.94 5.59
CA SER A 647 -4.19 10.79 6.58
C SER A 647 -2.76 10.91 6.00
N ASP A 648 -2.54 10.61 4.72
CA ASP A 648 -1.23 10.84 4.07
C ASP A 648 -0.94 12.34 3.98
N HIS A 649 -1.93 13.12 3.53
CA HIS A 649 -1.87 14.57 3.58
C HIS A 649 -1.67 15.10 5.00
N GLU A 650 -2.38 14.55 6.01
CA GLU A 650 -2.19 14.94 7.42
C GLU A 650 -0.72 14.82 7.85
N VAL A 651 -0.10 13.66 7.61
CA VAL A 651 1.29 13.39 8.01
C VAL A 651 2.25 14.33 7.30
N ASN A 652 2.13 14.49 5.98
CA ASN A 652 3.03 15.36 5.20
C ASN A 652 2.87 16.84 5.57
N ILE A 653 1.65 17.29 5.84
CA ILE A 653 1.39 18.65 6.33
C ILE A 653 2.02 18.85 7.71
N LYS A 654 1.84 17.90 8.65
CA LYS A 654 2.43 18.00 9.99
C LYS A 654 3.96 18.04 9.95
N ILE A 655 4.59 17.19 9.13
CA ILE A 655 6.05 17.22 8.91
C ILE A 655 6.50 18.64 8.50
N LEU A 656 5.84 19.24 7.50
CA LEU A 656 6.21 20.58 7.03
C LEU A 656 5.97 21.66 8.11
N LEU A 657 4.85 21.58 8.81
CA LEU A 657 4.51 22.53 9.86
C LEU A 657 5.47 22.43 11.06
N ASP A 658 5.89 21.22 11.44
CA ASP A 658 6.83 21.02 12.53
C ASP A 658 8.24 21.50 12.14
N THR A 659 8.66 21.35 10.88
CA THR A 659 9.89 21.98 10.36
C THR A 659 9.79 23.51 10.44
N ALA A 660 8.64 24.10 10.10
CA ALA A 660 8.41 25.54 10.19
C ALA A 660 8.39 26.06 11.64
N VAL A 661 7.87 25.26 12.58
CA VAL A 661 7.96 25.55 14.02
C VAL A 661 9.41 25.46 14.52
N GLY A 662 10.13 24.40 14.13
CA GLY A 662 11.55 24.21 14.49
C GLY A 662 12.46 25.32 13.97
N SER A 663 12.11 25.90 12.81
CA SER A 663 12.79 27.04 12.20
C SER A 663 12.25 28.41 12.67
N GLU A 664 11.39 28.43 13.70
CA GLU A 664 10.79 29.64 14.29
C GLU A 664 9.97 30.51 13.31
N ILE A 665 9.54 29.96 12.17
CA ILE A 665 8.70 30.66 11.17
C ILE A 665 7.27 30.84 11.71
N ILE A 666 6.74 29.81 12.39
CA ILE A 666 5.41 29.83 13.03
C ILE A 666 5.47 29.30 14.46
N THR A 667 4.48 29.65 15.28
CA THR A 667 4.34 29.10 16.64
C THR A 667 3.56 27.77 16.64
N ALA A 668 3.74 26.95 17.67
CA ALA A 668 2.94 25.72 17.86
C ALA A 668 1.43 25.98 17.94
N THR A 669 1.00 27.15 18.45
CA THR A 669 -0.43 27.52 18.48
C THR A 669 -0.95 27.84 17.07
N THR A 670 -0.16 28.59 16.30
CA THR A 670 -0.46 28.87 14.89
C THR A 670 -0.54 27.58 14.08
N ARG A 671 0.37 26.62 14.34
CA ARG A 671 0.42 25.32 13.67
C ARG A 671 -0.90 24.56 13.75
N ASN A 672 -1.45 24.38 14.96
CA ASN A 672 -2.69 23.62 15.14
C ASN A 672 -3.90 24.33 14.54
N ARG A 673 -3.95 25.66 14.61
CA ARG A 673 -5.00 26.45 13.95
C ARG A 673 -4.94 26.28 12.43
N LEU A 674 -3.75 26.41 11.84
CA LEU A 674 -3.55 26.28 10.40
C LEU A 674 -3.96 24.90 9.89
N LEU A 675 -3.61 23.83 10.63
CA LEU A 675 -4.03 22.48 10.29
C LEU A 675 -5.55 22.35 10.26
N ALA A 676 -6.26 22.89 11.26
CA ALA A 676 -7.73 22.88 11.30
C ALA A 676 -8.35 23.70 10.15
N ASP A 677 -7.80 24.88 9.85
CA ASP A 677 -8.29 25.78 8.80
C ASP A 677 -8.22 25.16 7.39
N MET A 678 -7.31 24.19 7.17
CA MET A 678 -7.10 23.52 5.87
C MET A 678 -7.98 22.28 5.64
N THR A 679 -8.89 21.95 6.57
CA THR A 679 -9.69 20.71 6.50
C THR A 679 -10.42 20.55 5.16
N ASP A 680 -11.11 21.60 4.69
CA ASP A 680 -11.87 21.53 3.44
C ASP A 680 -10.95 21.47 2.20
N GLU A 681 -9.85 22.20 2.20
CA GLU A 681 -8.86 22.15 1.11
C GLU A 681 -8.24 20.74 0.97
N VAL A 682 -7.94 20.07 2.09
CA VAL A 682 -7.48 18.68 2.08
C VAL A 682 -8.58 17.74 1.57
N ALA A 683 -9.84 17.98 1.93
CA ALA A 683 -10.96 17.20 1.40
C ALA A 683 -11.03 17.26 -0.12
N GLU A 684 -10.88 18.46 -0.69
CA GLU A 684 -10.92 18.69 -2.14
C GLU A 684 -9.77 17.97 -2.85
N LEU A 685 -8.54 18.06 -2.33
CA LEU A 685 -7.38 17.36 -2.90
C LEU A 685 -7.57 15.84 -2.91
N VAL A 686 -8.04 15.27 -1.79
CA VAL A 686 -8.30 13.84 -1.65
C VAL A 686 -9.41 13.37 -2.59
N LEU A 687 -10.51 14.12 -2.69
CA LEU A 687 -11.64 13.75 -3.55
C LEU A 687 -11.31 13.94 -5.04
N ALA A 688 -10.49 14.92 -5.40
CA ALA A 688 -9.98 15.08 -6.76
C ALA A 688 -9.13 13.87 -7.17
N ASN A 689 -8.26 13.37 -6.28
CA ASN A 689 -7.48 12.16 -6.49
C ASN A 689 -8.38 10.92 -6.66
N ASN A 690 -9.38 10.75 -5.79
CA ASN A 690 -10.36 9.66 -5.90
C ASN A 690 -11.15 9.72 -7.22
N THR A 691 -11.60 10.92 -7.62
CA THR A 691 -12.31 11.15 -8.89
C THR A 691 -11.45 10.77 -10.09
N ALA A 692 -10.17 11.13 -10.08
CA ALA A 692 -9.23 10.76 -11.13
C ALA A 692 -9.07 9.23 -11.27
N HIS A 693 -9.04 8.48 -10.16
CA HIS A 693 -9.00 7.02 -10.20
C HIS A 693 -10.27 6.40 -10.77
N ASN A 694 -11.45 6.90 -10.40
CA ASN A 694 -12.71 6.41 -10.93
C ASN A 694 -12.87 6.71 -12.43
N ARG A 695 -12.45 7.90 -12.88
CA ARG A 695 -12.38 8.24 -14.32
C ARG A 695 -11.48 7.27 -15.09
N LEU A 696 -10.27 7.02 -14.57
CA LEU A 696 -9.34 6.05 -15.14
C LEU A 696 -9.93 4.63 -15.23
N LEU A 697 -10.63 4.17 -14.19
CA LEU A 697 -11.25 2.84 -14.22
C LEU A 697 -12.44 2.76 -15.17
N SER A 698 -13.23 3.83 -15.27
CA SER A 698 -14.34 3.92 -16.22
C SER A 698 -13.85 3.82 -17.67
N ASP A 699 -12.83 4.61 -18.03
CA ASP A 699 -12.25 4.55 -19.38
C ASP A 699 -11.58 3.20 -19.66
N ALA A 700 -10.86 2.63 -18.67
CA ALA A 700 -10.19 1.36 -18.83
C ALA A 700 -11.18 0.22 -19.02
N ARG A 701 -12.32 0.23 -18.30
CA ARG A 701 -13.40 -0.73 -18.48
C ARG A 701 -14.02 -0.61 -19.87
N SER A 702 -14.27 0.62 -20.33
CA SER A 702 -14.85 0.85 -21.66
C SER A 702 -13.98 0.32 -22.81
N ASN A 703 -12.65 0.32 -22.63
CA ASN A 703 -11.67 -0.12 -23.63
C ASN A 703 -11.06 -1.50 -23.31
N ALA A 704 -11.54 -2.20 -22.28
CA ALA A 704 -10.85 -3.37 -21.72
C ALA A 704 -10.71 -4.53 -22.72
N GLY A 705 -11.74 -4.74 -23.55
CA GLY A 705 -11.73 -5.79 -24.57
C GLY A 705 -10.68 -5.55 -25.65
N GLN A 706 -10.50 -4.30 -26.09
CA GLN A 706 -9.46 -3.95 -27.08
C GLN A 706 -8.05 -4.07 -26.51
N MET A 707 -7.89 -3.90 -25.19
CA MET A 707 -6.60 -3.89 -24.51
C MET A 707 -6.23 -5.23 -23.85
N VAL A 708 -7.05 -6.27 -23.99
CA VAL A 708 -6.86 -7.56 -23.29
C VAL A 708 -5.49 -8.20 -23.52
N ASP A 709 -4.96 -8.15 -24.75
CA ASP A 709 -3.63 -8.67 -25.07
C ASP A 709 -2.51 -7.84 -24.43
N VAL A 710 -2.71 -6.54 -24.29
CA VAL A 710 -1.78 -5.64 -23.59
C VAL A 710 -1.81 -5.94 -22.10
N HIS A 711 -3.00 -6.09 -21.52
CA HIS A 711 -3.16 -6.49 -20.11
C HIS A 711 -2.49 -7.84 -19.81
N ALA A 712 -2.59 -8.81 -20.73
CA ALA A 712 -1.93 -10.11 -20.59
C ALA A 712 -0.40 -9.99 -20.57
N ARG A 713 0.19 -9.20 -21.48
CA ARG A 713 1.64 -8.96 -21.51
C ARG A 713 2.12 -8.18 -20.29
N MET A 714 1.40 -7.13 -19.91
CA MET A 714 1.71 -6.32 -18.73
C MET A 714 1.65 -7.14 -17.44
N THR A 715 0.67 -8.03 -17.31
CA THR A 715 0.56 -8.94 -16.17
C THR A 715 1.77 -9.89 -16.10
N ALA A 716 2.15 -10.50 -17.24
CA ALA A 716 3.31 -11.41 -17.30
C ALA A 716 4.64 -10.70 -16.96
N ASP A 717 4.78 -9.46 -17.42
CA ASP A 717 5.94 -8.63 -17.13
C ASP A 717 6.02 -8.26 -15.64
N LEU A 718 4.90 -7.88 -15.02
CA LEU A 718 4.83 -7.61 -13.58
C LEU A 718 5.09 -8.86 -12.71
N GLU A 719 4.67 -10.04 -13.14
CA GLU A 719 5.03 -11.30 -12.47
C GLU A 719 6.54 -11.52 -12.45
N THR A 720 7.18 -11.27 -13.59
CA THR A 720 8.62 -11.49 -13.78
C THR A 720 9.44 -10.46 -13.01
N ARG A 721 9.08 -9.17 -13.08
CA ARG A 721 9.88 -8.06 -12.55
C ARG A 721 9.57 -7.68 -11.10
N ARG A 722 8.33 -7.88 -10.64
CA ARG A 722 7.83 -7.36 -9.35
C ARG A 722 7.21 -8.43 -8.44
N GLY A 723 7.23 -9.70 -8.86
CA GLY A 723 6.70 -10.80 -8.05
C GLY A 723 5.19 -10.75 -7.86
N LEU A 724 4.46 -10.16 -8.82
CA LEU A 724 3.01 -10.32 -8.90
C LEU A 724 2.69 -11.83 -8.98
N HIS A 725 1.61 -12.26 -8.33
CA HIS A 725 1.16 -13.65 -8.37
C HIS A 725 -0.31 -13.69 -8.82
N ARG A 726 -0.56 -14.01 -10.09
CA ARG A 726 -1.92 -14.00 -10.69
C ARG A 726 -2.97 -14.70 -9.85
N SER A 727 -2.67 -15.90 -9.37
CA SER A 727 -3.61 -16.71 -8.59
C SER A 727 -3.98 -16.08 -7.26
N ARG A 728 -3.07 -15.34 -6.62
CA ARG A 728 -3.32 -14.64 -5.35
C ARG A 728 -4.12 -13.36 -5.55
N GLU A 729 -3.90 -12.68 -6.67
CA GLU A 729 -4.55 -11.41 -7.01
C GLU A 729 -5.85 -11.60 -7.84
N ASN A 730 -6.24 -12.86 -8.09
CA ASN A 730 -7.38 -13.23 -8.94
C ASN A 730 -7.33 -12.62 -10.36
N LEU A 731 -6.12 -12.54 -10.92
CA LEU A 731 -5.88 -12.15 -12.31
C LEU A 731 -5.85 -13.39 -13.23
N PRO A 732 -6.28 -13.28 -14.50
CA PRO A 732 -6.35 -14.41 -15.40
C PRO A 732 -4.98 -15.04 -15.70
N SER A 733 -4.95 -16.37 -15.76
CA SER A 733 -3.86 -17.14 -16.35
C SER A 733 -3.67 -16.83 -17.85
N ALA A 734 -2.57 -17.29 -18.44
CA ALA A 734 -2.32 -17.10 -19.87
C ALA A 734 -3.41 -17.73 -20.74
N GLU A 735 -3.96 -18.88 -20.35
CA GLU A 735 -5.05 -19.56 -21.06
C GLU A 735 -6.37 -18.78 -20.93
N GLU A 736 -6.69 -18.28 -19.74
CA GLU A 736 -7.89 -17.46 -19.52
C GLU A 736 -7.83 -16.13 -20.28
N PHE A 737 -6.67 -15.47 -20.35
CA PHE A 737 -6.49 -14.28 -21.20
C PHE A 737 -6.73 -14.59 -22.68
N ALA A 738 -6.23 -15.71 -23.19
CA ALA A 738 -6.49 -16.13 -24.57
C ALA A 738 -7.98 -16.40 -24.82
N GLY A 739 -8.67 -16.99 -23.83
CA GLY A 739 -10.12 -17.16 -23.84
C GLY A 739 -10.88 -15.83 -23.91
N LEU A 740 -10.49 -14.86 -23.08
CA LEU A 740 -11.07 -13.51 -23.08
C LEU A 740 -10.85 -12.80 -24.43
N ALA A 741 -9.64 -12.85 -24.98
CA ALA A 741 -9.32 -12.27 -26.28
C ALA A 741 -10.18 -12.87 -27.41
N LYS A 742 -10.33 -14.20 -27.43
CA LYS A 742 -11.19 -14.89 -28.40
C LYS A 742 -12.68 -14.51 -28.27
N ALA A 743 -13.12 -14.18 -27.06
CA ALA A 743 -14.49 -13.75 -26.79
C ALA A 743 -14.70 -12.23 -26.98
N GLY A 744 -13.66 -11.46 -27.31
CA GLY A 744 -13.72 -9.99 -27.36
C GLY A 744 -13.97 -9.34 -26.00
N GLN A 745 -13.69 -10.05 -24.90
CA GLN A 745 -13.91 -9.59 -23.54
C GLN A 745 -12.61 -9.09 -22.90
N GLY A 746 -12.72 -8.12 -21.99
CA GLY A 746 -11.59 -7.59 -21.23
C GLY A 746 -11.57 -8.04 -19.77
N LEU A 747 -10.64 -7.48 -19.00
CA LEU A 747 -10.66 -7.54 -17.54
C LEU A 747 -11.89 -6.79 -16.98
N THR A 748 -12.40 -7.25 -15.84
CA THR A 748 -13.47 -6.55 -15.11
C THR A 748 -12.91 -5.35 -14.33
N ALA A 749 -13.78 -4.42 -13.90
CA ALA A 749 -13.39 -3.28 -13.05
C ALA A 749 -12.55 -3.67 -11.81
N PRO A 750 -12.93 -4.67 -10.98
CA PRO A 750 -12.10 -5.07 -9.84
C PRO A 750 -10.73 -5.65 -10.24
N GLN A 751 -10.62 -6.31 -11.40
CA GLN A 751 -9.33 -6.78 -11.92
C GLN A 751 -8.47 -5.62 -12.45
N LEU A 752 -9.09 -4.65 -13.12
CA LEU A 752 -8.43 -3.43 -13.57
C LEU A 752 -7.94 -2.58 -12.40
N ALA A 753 -8.72 -2.48 -11.31
CA ALA A 753 -8.32 -1.80 -10.09
C ALA A 753 -7.08 -2.44 -9.44
N THR A 754 -7.06 -3.77 -9.31
CA THR A 754 -5.89 -4.51 -8.82
C THR A 754 -4.67 -4.32 -9.73
N LEU A 755 -4.85 -4.44 -11.05
CA LEU A 755 -3.76 -4.26 -12.02
C LEU A 755 -3.21 -2.82 -11.99
N MET A 756 -4.08 -1.81 -11.92
CA MET A 756 -3.72 -0.41 -11.78
C MET A 756 -2.85 -0.16 -10.55
N ALA A 757 -3.20 -0.75 -9.40
CA ALA A 757 -2.40 -0.62 -8.18
C ALA A 757 -0.99 -1.18 -8.37
N HIS A 758 -0.85 -2.36 -8.98
CA HIS A 758 0.46 -2.93 -9.28
C HIS A 758 1.28 -2.10 -10.28
N VAL A 759 0.64 -1.55 -11.32
CA VAL A 759 1.29 -0.63 -12.27
C VAL A 759 1.83 0.61 -11.56
N LYS A 760 1.06 1.22 -10.66
CA LYS A 760 1.52 2.36 -9.86
C LYS A 760 2.70 2.00 -8.97
N LEU A 761 2.62 0.88 -8.26
CA LEU A 761 3.70 0.41 -7.38
C LEU A 761 4.98 0.08 -8.16
N ASP A 762 4.86 -0.40 -9.40
CA ASP A 762 5.99 -0.65 -10.29
C ASP A 762 6.62 0.66 -10.78
N LEU A 763 5.82 1.58 -11.31
CA LEU A 763 6.32 2.87 -11.79
C LEU A 763 6.95 3.70 -10.66
N LYS A 764 6.32 3.78 -9.49
CA LYS A 764 6.90 4.47 -8.32
C LYS A 764 8.28 3.90 -7.98
N ALA A 765 8.42 2.57 -7.95
CA ALA A 765 9.69 1.94 -7.63
C ALA A 765 10.76 2.20 -8.70
N GLN A 766 10.42 2.14 -9.99
CA GLN A 766 11.34 2.46 -11.07
C GLN A 766 11.83 3.91 -10.97
N LEU A 767 10.90 4.84 -10.75
CA LEU A 767 11.21 6.27 -10.66
C LEU A 767 12.03 6.62 -9.42
N LEU A 768 11.76 6.02 -8.25
CA LEU A 768 12.54 6.22 -7.03
C LEU A 768 13.94 5.59 -7.11
N SER A 769 14.12 4.54 -7.92
CA SER A 769 15.42 3.90 -8.14
C SER A 769 16.28 4.58 -9.21
N GLY A 770 15.68 5.45 -10.04
CA GLY A 770 16.31 6.12 -11.17
C GLY A 770 16.88 7.50 -10.84
N GLU A 771 17.01 8.35 -11.86
CA GLU A 771 17.44 9.73 -11.70
C GLU A 771 16.38 10.61 -11.02
N LYS A 772 16.85 11.59 -10.24
CA LYS A 772 16.00 12.49 -9.47
C LYS A 772 15.17 13.40 -10.39
N PHE A 773 13.91 13.65 -10.03
CA PHE A 773 13.02 14.61 -10.70
C PHE A 773 13.28 16.04 -10.18
N ASP A 774 14.48 16.55 -10.43
CA ASP A 774 14.92 17.87 -9.95
C ASP A 774 14.59 19.03 -10.90
N ASP A 775 14.07 18.74 -12.10
CA ASP A 775 13.57 19.75 -13.04
C ASP A 775 12.45 20.59 -12.41
N PRO A 776 12.47 21.94 -12.54
CA PRO A 776 11.47 22.83 -11.94
C PRO A 776 10.01 22.46 -12.25
N TYR A 777 9.75 21.87 -13.42
CA TYR A 777 8.43 21.38 -13.81
C TYR A 777 7.87 20.37 -12.81
N PHE A 778 8.69 19.38 -12.41
CA PHE A 778 8.26 18.35 -11.47
C PHE A 778 8.26 18.87 -10.03
N VAL A 779 9.14 19.81 -9.69
CA VAL A 779 9.13 20.49 -8.39
C VAL A 779 7.82 21.25 -8.17
N ALA A 780 7.23 21.85 -9.22
CA ALA A 780 5.93 22.49 -9.12
C ALA A 780 4.81 21.52 -8.68
N SER A 781 4.96 20.21 -8.96
CA SER A 781 4.01 19.18 -8.49
C SER A 781 4.05 18.99 -6.98
N LEU A 782 5.22 19.18 -6.34
CA LEU A 782 5.34 19.18 -4.87
C LEU A 782 4.50 20.32 -4.27
N THR A 783 4.59 21.52 -4.85
CA THR A 783 3.81 22.66 -4.39
C THR A 783 2.32 22.41 -4.57
N ARG A 784 1.88 21.82 -5.70
CA ARG A 784 0.46 21.49 -5.95
C ARG A 784 -0.10 20.39 -5.04
N TYR A 785 0.74 19.53 -4.47
CA TYR A 785 0.32 18.51 -3.51
C TYR A 785 -0.24 19.09 -2.21
N PHE A 786 0.26 20.27 -1.79
CA PHE A 786 -0.16 20.89 -0.54
C PHE A 786 -1.36 21.86 -0.70
N PRO A 787 -2.17 22.05 0.35
CA PRO A 787 -3.31 22.96 0.34
C PRO A 787 -2.94 24.41 -0.04
N PRO A 788 -3.77 25.12 -0.84
CA PRO A 788 -3.57 26.53 -1.19
C PRO A 788 -3.15 27.43 -0.03
N THR A 789 -3.79 27.30 1.13
CA THR A 789 -3.49 28.10 2.31
C THR A 789 -2.06 27.86 2.81
N LEU A 790 -1.58 26.62 2.81
CA LEU A 790 -0.21 26.27 3.21
C LEU A 790 0.82 26.88 2.26
N ARG A 791 0.55 26.79 0.95
CA ARG A 791 1.41 27.34 -0.10
C ARG A 791 1.59 28.85 0.06
N TYR A 792 0.51 29.55 0.38
CA TYR A 792 0.53 31.00 0.58
C TYR A 792 1.27 31.40 1.86
N GLN A 793 1.08 30.67 2.97
CA GLN A 793 1.66 31.05 4.26
C GLN A 793 3.13 30.68 4.42
N LEU A 794 3.58 29.54 3.88
CA LEU A 794 4.95 29.07 4.06
C LEU A 794 5.88 29.46 2.90
N GLY A 795 5.41 29.51 1.64
CA GLY A 795 6.25 29.91 0.51
C GLY A 795 7.45 28.97 0.27
N GLU A 796 8.68 29.49 0.47
CA GLU A 796 9.97 28.87 0.12
C GLU A 796 10.39 27.55 0.82
N PRO A 797 9.91 27.12 2.01
CA PRO A 797 10.35 25.88 2.66
C PRO A 797 9.85 24.58 2.01
N LEU A 798 8.91 24.66 1.06
CA LEU A 798 8.31 23.48 0.42
C LEU A 798 9.31 22.52 -0.26
N PRO A 799 10.36 22.98 -0.97
CA PRO A 799 11.34 22.11 -1.61
C PRO A 799 12.22 21.31 -0.65
N GLU A 800 12.33 21.71 0.63
CA GLU A 800 13.15 21.03 1.64
C GLU A 800 12.39 19.93 2.41
N HIS A 801 11.18 19.57 1.96
CA HIS A 801 10.42 18.49 2.59
C HIS A 801 11.21 17.16 2.55
N PRO A 802 11.39 16.44 3.68
CA PRO A 802 12.20 15.21 3.72
C PRO A 802 11.76 14.11 2.76
N LEU A 803 10.46 14.10 2.39
CA LEU A 803 9.86 13.17 1.42
C LEU A 803 9.57 13.79 0.05
N ARG A 804 10.27 14.87 -0.32
CA ARG A 804 10.06 15.57 -1.59
C ARG A 804 10.05 14.59 -2.77
N GLN A 805 10.97 13.64 -2.79
CA GLN A 805 11.10 12.68 -3.88
C GLN A 805 9.88 11.77 -3.97
N GLU A 806 9.46 11.19 -2.84
CA GLU A 806 8.33 10.27 -2.76
C GLU A 806 7.00 10.96 -3.08
N ILE A 807 6.82 12.22 -2.64
CA ILE A 807 5.65 13.04 -2.95
C ILE A 807 5.61 13.36 -4.44
N VAL A 808 6.70 13.89 -5.02
CA VAL A 808 6.77 14.23 -6.45
C VAL A 808 6.53 12.98 -7.29
N THR A 809 7.22 11.87 -7.02
CA THR A 809 7.04 10.62 -7.76
C THR A 809 5.60 10.13 -7.68
N THR A 810 4.97 10.18 -6.51
CA THR A 810 3.57 9.75 -6.35
C THR A 810 2.60 10.64 -7.13
N ALA A 811 2.75 11.97 -7.01
CA ALA A 811 1.92 12.93 -7.74
C ALA A 811 2.06 12.76 -9.26
N VAL A 812 3.29 12.58 -9.75
CA VAL A 812 3.58 12.37 -11.17
C VAL A 812 3.00 11.05 -11.67
N VAL A 813 3.18 9.93 -10.94
CA VAL A 813 2.61 8.64 -11.33
C VAL A 813 1.08 8.69 -11.34
N ASN A 814 0.45 9.32 -10.35
CA ASN A 814 -0.99 9.50 -10.32
C ASN A 814 -1.47 10.33 -11.53
N ARG A 815 -0.79 11.43 -11.86
CA ARG A 815 -1.13 12.29 -13.01
C ARG A 815 -0.94 11.58 -14.34
N VAL A 816 0.18 10.88 -14.54
CA VAL A 816 0.45 10.12 -15.78
C VAL A 816 -0.67 9.13 -15.99
N LEU A 817 -0.97 8.27 -15.01
CA LEU A 817 -2.02 7.27 -15.18
C LEU A 817 -3.41 7.90 -15.41
N ALA A 818 -3.77 8.95 -14.66
CA ALA A 818 -5.06 9.61 -14.82
C ALA A 818 -5.26 10.21 -16.22
N THR A 819 -4.20 10.76 -16.82
CA THR A 819 -4.27 11.45 -18.10
C THR A 819 -4.01 10.53 -19.30
N SER A 820 -3.13 9.53 -19.17
CA SER A 820 -2.70 8.68 -20.29
C SER A 820 -3.18 7.22 -20.23
N GLY A 821 -3.70 6.77 -19.10
CA GLY A 821 -4.19 5.41 -18.91
C GLY A 821 -3.14 4.43 -18.38
N MET A 822 -3.59 3.31 -17.79
CA MET A 822 -2.70 2.39 -17.07
C MET A 822 -1.71 1.61 -17.97
N THR A 823 -2.01 1.46 -19.27
CA THR A 823 -1.14 0.74 -20.21
C THR A 823 -0.06 1.62 -20.86
N PHE A 824 -0.15 2.94 -20.69
CA PHE A 824 0.65 3.93 -21.42
C PHE A 824 2.16 3.69 -21.31
N ALA A 825 2.66 3.73 -20.08
CA ALA A 825 4.10 3.61 -19.83
C ALA A 825 4.62 2.24 -20.28
N PHE A 826 3.92 1.16 -19.95
CA PHE A 826 4.29 -0.20 -20.36
C PHE A 826 4.42 -0.33 -21.88
N ARG A 827 3.43 0.17 -22.63
CA ARG A 827 3.45 0.12 -24.10
C ARG A 827 4.60 0.93 -24.68
N LEU A 828 4.84 2.14 -24.18
CA LEU A 828 5.94 2.96 -24.69
C LEU A 828 7.30 2.34 -24.38
N VAL A 829 7.52 1.75 -23.20
CA VAL A 829 8.75 0.99 -22.91
C VAL A 829 8.90 -0.19 -23.88
N GLU A 830 7.83 -0.95 -24.13
CA GLU A 830 7.84 -2.10 -25.05
C GLU A 830 8.16 -1.69 -26.50
N GLU A 831 7.69 -0.51 -26.93
CA GLU A 831 7.77 -0.01 -28.30
C GLU A 831 9.08 0.75 -28.59
N THR A 832 9.63 1.49 -27.63
CA THR A 832 10.82 2.36 -27.85
C THR A 832 12.07 1.89 -27.12
N GLY A 833 11.94 1.05 -26.09
CA GLY A 833 13.04 0.68 -25.20
C GLY A 833 13.51 1.79 -24.25
N ALA A 834 12.80 2.92 -24.17
CA ALA A 834 13.11 4.01 -23.27
C ALA A 834 12.82 3.67 -21.80
N THR A 835 13.40 4.43 -20.87
CA THR A 835 13.13 4.23 -19.45
C THR A 835 11.79 4.85 -19.05
N ALA A 836 11.24 4.44 -17.90
CA ALA A 836 10.05 5.07 -17.34
C ALA A 836 10.27 6.58 -17.07
N GLY A 837 11.49 6.98 -16.70
CA GLY A 837 11.86 8.39 -16.50
C GLY A 837 11.73 9.20 -17.80
N ASP A 838 12.24 8.67 -18.91
CA ASP A 838 12.15 9.32 -20.23
C ASP A 838 10.70 9.51 -20.67
N ILE A 839 9.87 8.46 -20.48
CA ILE A 839 8.45 8.49 -20.82
C ILE A 839 7.70 9.54 -20.01
N VAL A 840 8.02 9.68 -18.71
CA VAL A 840 7.42 10.69 -17.84
C VAL A 840 7.80 12.11 -18.27
N ARG A 841 9.05 12.35 -18.67
CA ARG A 841 9.49 13.65 -19.20
C ARG A 841 8.79 13.99 -20.52
N ALA A 842 8.72 13.01 -21.42
CA ALA A 842 8.04 13.19 -22.70
C ALA A 842 6.52 13.39 -22.51
N HIS A 843 5.90 12.73 -21.53
CA HIS A 843 4.50 12.97 -21.15
C HIS A 843 4.29 14.41 -20.66
N ALA A 844 5.19 14.91 -19.79
CA ALA A 844 5.13 16.29 -19.30
C ALA A 844 5.20 17.31 -20.44
N VAL A 845 6.21 17.20 -21.32
CA VAL A 845 6.37 18.09 -22.48
C VAL A 845 5.12 18.09 -23.36
N VAL A 846 4.62 16.91 -23.73
CA VAL A 846 3.46 16.77 -24.63
C VAL A 846 2.18 17.33 -23.99
N SER A 847 1.99 17.12 -22.70
CA SER A 847 0.82 17.63 -21.98
C SER A 847 0.73 19.15 -22.03
N GLU A 848 1.86 19.84 -21.91
CA GLU A 848 1.92 21.31 -22.02
C GLU A 848 1.85 21.78 -23.49
N VAL A 849 2.63 21.16 -24.40
CA VAL A 849 2.69 21.54 -25.82
C VAL A 849 1.33 21.48 -26.50
N PHE A 850 0.50 20.49 -26.16
CA PHE A 850 -0.86 20.34 -26.70
C PHE A 850 -1.96 20.88 -25.77
N ASP A 851 -1.61 21.44 -24.61
CA ASP A 851 -2.55 21.95 -23.61
C ASP A 851 -3.61 20.91 -23.21
N LEU A 852 -3.16 19.67 -22.96
CA LEU A 852 -4.05 18.53 -22.73
C LEU A 852 -4.83 18.66 -21.41
N ASP A 853 -4.27 19.30 -20.39
CA ASP A 853 -4.96 19.51 -19.11
C ASP A 853 -6.26 20.32 -19.29
N SER A 854 -6.22 21.39 -20.10
CA SER A 854 -7.42 22.17 -20.42
C SER A 854 -8.41 21.33 -21.23
N LEU A 855 -7.94 20.52 -22.18
CA LEU A 855 -8.82 19.62 -22.96
C LEU A 855 -9.57 18.64 -22.04
N TRP A 856 -8.86 18.02 -21.10
CA TRP A 856 -9.46 17.10 -20.14
C TRP A 856 -10.46 17.80 -19.23
N SER A 857 -10.10 18.99 -18.74
CA SER A 857 -11.00 19.82 -17.93
C SER A 857 -12.28 20.14 -18.69
N ASP A 858 -12.18 20.58 -19.95
CA ASP A 858 -13.31 20.95 -20.79
C ASP A 858 -14.22 19.74 -21.08
N ILE A 859 -13.63 18.56 -21.36
CA ILE A 859 -14.38 17.31 -21.57
C ILE A 859 -15.19 16.94 -20.32
N TYR A 860 -14.58 16.99 -19.13
CA TYR A 860 -15.29 16.65 -17.90
C TYR A 860 -16.29 17.72 -17.47
N ALA A 861 -16.05 18.99 -17.78
CA ALA A 861 -16.98 20.08 -17.51
C ALA A 861 -18.20 20.10 -18.45
N ALA A 862 -18.12 19.41 -19.60
CA ALA A 862 -19.22 19.28 -20.54
C ALA A 862 -20.38 18.41 -20.03
N ASP A 863 -20.19 17.67 -18.93
CA ASP A 863 -21.20 16.83 -18.26
C ASP A 863 -21.94 15.87 -19.23
N LEU A 864 -21.15 15.26 -20.12
CA LEU A 864 -21.64 14.35 -21.16
C LEU A 864 -21.88 12.94 -20.58
N PRO A 865 -22.75 12.12 -21.22
CA PRO A 865 -22.94 10.73 -20.83
C PRO A 865 -21.60 9.97 -20.72
N PRO A 866 -21.40 9.11 -19.71
CA PRO A 866 -20.10 8.49 -19.43
C PRO A 866 -19.44 7.81 -20.64
N ALA A 867 -20.23 7.13 -21.48
CA ALA A 867 -19.72 6.48 -22.68
C ALA A 867 -19.09 7.46 -23.68
N LEU A 868 -19.73 8.61 -23.92
CA LEU A 868 -19.21 9.64 -24.82
C LEU A 868 -17.99 10.33 -24.24
N THR A 869 -18.01 10.65 -22.94
CA THR A 869 -16.85 11.18 -22.21
C THR A 869 -15.64 10.27 -22.35
N ASN A 870 -15.82 8.96 -22.14
CA ASN A 870 -14.74 7.97 -22.29
C ASN A 870 -14.19 7.92 -23.71
N THR A 871 -15.04 8.01 -24.74
CA THR A 871 -14.60 8.08 -26.14
C THR A 871 -13.72 9.30 -26.39
N LEU A 872 -14.13 10.50 -25.95
CA LEU A 872 -13.33 11.73 -26.11
C LEU A 872 -11.99 11.64 -25.39
N VAL A 873 -11.98 11.08 -24.17
CA VAL A 873 -10.75 10.85 -23.40
C VAL A 873 -9.80 9.91 -24.13
N ILE A 874 -10.31 8.81 -24.68
CA ILE A 874 -9.50 7.85 -25.44
C ILE A 874 -8.91 8.49 -26.71
N GLU A 875 -9.67 9.32 -27.43
CA GLU A 875 -9.15 9.99 -28.63
C GLU A 875 -8.03 10.99 -28.30
N GLY A 876 -8.19 11.84 -27.28
CA GLY A 876 -7.11 12.73 -26.87
C GLY A 876 -5.85 11.97 -26.39
N ARG A 877 -6.02 10.79 -25.77
CA ARG A 877 -4.90 9.93 -25.36
C ARG A 877 -4.14 9.36 -26.55
N ARG A 878 -4.79 9.17 -27.69
CA ARG A 878 -4.09 8.74 -28.92
C ARG A 878 -3.12 9.81 -29.41
N LEU A 879 -3.47 11.09 -29.30
CA LEU A 879 -2.55 12.20 -29.59
C LEU A 879 -1.36 12.16 -28.61
N LEU A 880 -1.64 12.03 -27.31
CA LEU A 880 -0.61 11.91 -26.26
C LEU A 880 0.35 10.73 -26.54
N ASP A 881 -0.17 9.53 -26.80
CA ASP A 881 0.62 8.34 -27.16
C ASP A 881 1.57 8.60 -28.33
N ARG A 882 1.06 9.21 -29.41
CA ARG A 882 1.86 9.46 -30.62
C ARG A 882 2.92 10.52 -30.39
N ALA A 883 2.53 11.64 -29.76
CA ALA A 883 3.43 12.75 -29.49
C ALA A 883 4.52 12.37 -28.48
N THR A 884 4.19 11.63 -27.41
CA THR A 884 5.20 11.15 -26.45
C THR A 884 6.21 10.25 -27.14
N ARG A 885 5.75 9.31 -27.99
CA ARG A 885 6.66 8.47 -28.77
C ARG A 885 7.56 9.30 -29.68
N TRP A 886 7.01 10.33 -30.33
CA TRP A 886 7.78 11.21 -31.20
C TRP A 886 8.92 11.91 -30.45
N PHE A 887 8.66 12.46 -29.26
CA PHE A 887 9.71 13.09 -28.44
C PHE A 887 10.79 12.08 -28.01
N VAL A 888 10.39 10.88 -27.59
CA VAL A 888 11.33 9.82 -27.19
C VAL A 888 12.26 9.41 -28.35
N LEU A 889 11.73 9.32 -29.57
CA LEU A 889 12.49 8.83 -30.74
C LEU A 889 13.27 9.92 -31.48
N ASN A 890 12.82 11.18 -31.45
CA ASN A 890 13.40 12.25 -32.27
C ASN A 890 14.23 13.27 -31.47
N ARG A 891 14.21 13.23 -30.13
CA ARG A 891 14.96 14.16 -29.28
C ARG A 891 15.96 13.42 -28.37
N PRO A 892 17.11 14.03 -28.05
CA PRO A 892 18.08 13.43 -27.13
C PRO A 892 17.48 13.16 -25.75
N GLN A 893 17.79 11.99 -25.17
CA GLN A 893 17.36 11.61 -23.83
C GLN A 893 18.50 11.80 -22.81
N PRO A 894 18.20 12.18 -21.55
CA PRO A 894 16.89 12.58 -21.03
C PRO A 894 16.47 13.96 -21.58
N LEU A 895 15.16 14.18 -21.77
CA LEU A 895 14.62 15.47 -22.21
C LEU A 895 14.81 16.56 -21.15
N ASP A 896 15.18 17.77 -21.59
CA ASP A 896 15.04 19.00 -20.81
C ASP A 896 13.60 19.52 -20.99
N VAL A 897 12.78 19.40 -19.93
CA VAL A 897 11.32 19.60 -20.06
C VAL A 897 11.01 21.06 -20.39
N GLU A 898 11.62 22.02 -19.68
CA GLU A 898 11.38 23.45 -19.92
C GLU A 898 11.86 23.89 -21.32
N GLN A 899 13.04 23.42 -21.73
CA GLN A 899 13.58 23.77 -23.05
C GLN A 899 12.69 23.25 -24.18
N GLU A 900 12.23 22.00 -24.11
CA GLU A 900 11.37 21.41 -25.15
C GLU A 900 9.98 22.04 -25.16
N ILE A 901 9.41 22.39 -23.98
CA ILE A 901 8.15 23.17 -23.92
C ILE A 901 8.35 24.52 -24.61
N GLY A 902 9.40 25.27 -24.27
CA GLY A 902 9.71 26.57 -24.87
C GLY A 902 9.96 26.51 -26.37
N ARG A 903 10.44 25.36 -26.88
CA ARG A 903 10.68 25.12 -28.31
C ARG A 903 9.39 24.88 -29.09
N PHE A 904 8.39 24.21 -28.51
CA PHE A 904 7.23 23.72 -29.27
C PHE A 904 5.89 24.37 -28.91
N ALA A 905 5.66 24.76 -27.64
CA ALA A 905 4.31 25.08 -27.16
C ALA A 905 3.66 26.27 -27.89
N ASP A 906 4.36 27.41 -28.00
CA ASP A 906 3.83 28.62 -28.63
C ASP A 906 3.60 28.43 -30.14
N GLU A 907 4.52 27.74 -30.83
CA GLU A 907 4.39 27.46 -32.25
C GLU A 907 3.27 26.47 -32.55
N VAL A 908 3.12 25.41 -31.74
CA VAL A 908 2.00 24.47 -31.85
C VAL A 908 0.68 25.19 -31.62
N ALA A 909 0.58 26.02 -30.58
CA ALA A 909 -0.64 26.79 -30.30
C ALA A 909 -1.01 27.73 -31.45
N MET A 910 -0.02 28.44 -32.01
CA MET A 910 -0.19 29.34 -33.15
C MET A 910 -0.66 28.58 -34.40
N LEU A 911 0.01 27.49 -34.77
CA LEU A 911 -0.35 26.71 -35.97
C LEU A 911 -1.69 25.99 -35.80
N ARG A 912 -2.00 25.48 -34.60
CA ARG A 912 -3.28 24.83 -34.30
C ARG A 912 -4.45 25.80 -34.52
N SER A 913 -4.32 27.07 -34.13
CA SER A 913 -5.36 28.09 -34.37
C SER A 913 -5.69 28.31 -35.86
N ARG A 914 -4.78 27.91 -36.76
CA ARG A 914 -4.93 28.02 -38.22
C ARG A 914 -5.14 26.67 -38.90
N LEU A 915 -5.12 25.55 -38.17
CA LEU A 915 -5.06 24.19 -38.71
C LEU A 915 -6.22 23.89 -39.67
N ALA A 916 -7.46 24.17 -39.26
CA ALA A 916 -8.64 23.99 -40.10
C ALA A 916 -8.55 24.68 -41.47
N SER A 917 -7.84 25.82 -41.56
CA SER A 917 -7.64 26.55 -42.81
C SER A 917 -6.51 25.99 -43.68
N MET A 918 -5.61 25.18 -43.10
CA MET A 918 -4.47 24.57 -43.78
C MET A 918 -4.78 23.18 -44.33
N LEU A 919 -5.71 22.45 -43.69
CA LEU A 919 -6.14 21.13 -44.18
C LEU A 919 -6.73 21.21 -45.60
N ARG A 920 -6.46 20.18 -46.40
CA ARG A 920 -6.87 20.07 -47.81
C ARG A 920 -7.58 18.74 -48.06
N GLY A 921 -8.30 18.67 -49.18
CA GLY A 921 -9.02 17.49 -49.67
C GLY A 921 -9.67 16.63 -48.58
N GLN A 922 -9.26 15.35 -48.54
CA GLN A 922 -9.83 14.33 -47.66
C GLN A 922 -9.64 14.65 -46.16
N GLU A 923 -8.48 15.20 -45.78
CA GLU A 923 -8.18 15.51 -44.37
C GLU A 923 -9.20 16.52 -43.83
N ARG A 924 -9.51 17.56 -44.62
CA ARG A 924 -10.51 18.57 -44.25
C ARG A 924 -11.92 17.98 -44.16
N GLU A 925 -12.29 17.09 -45.08
CA GLU A 925 -13.59 16.42 -45.06
C GLU A 925 -13.75 15.55 -43.81
N THR A 926 -12.74 14.72 -43.49
CA THR A 926 -12.70 13.86 -42.29
C THR A 926 -12.85 14.68 -41.01
N VAL A 927 -12.13 15.79 -40.87
CA VAL A 927 -12.26 16.67 -39.69
C VAL A 927 -13.64 17.32 -39.61
N THR A 928 -14.19 17.77 -40.75
CA THR A 928 -15.50 18.43 -40.79
C THR A 928 -16.62 17.46 -40.41
N GLU A 929 -16.57 16.23 -40.90
CA GLU A 929 -17.52 15.16 -40.57
C GLU A 929 -17.43 14.80 -39.08
N ALA A 930 -16.23 14.48 -38.58
CA ALA A 930 -16.02 14.15 -37.17
C ALA A 930 -16.46 15.29 -36.23
N TYR A 931 -16.17 16.55 -36.58
CA TYR A 931 -16.65 17.71 -35.84
C TYR A 931 -18.19 17.76 -35.81
N GLY A 932 -18.84 17.57 -36.96
CA GLY A 932 -20.29 17.56 -37.10
C GLY A 932 -20.96 16.49 -36.23
N ASP A 933 -20.42 15.27 -36.26
CA ASP A 933 -20.91 14.14 -35.48
C ASP A 933 -20.78 14.38 -33.98
N LEU A 934 -19.64 14.92 -33.53
CA LEU A 934 -19.42 15.23 -32.11
C LEU A 934 -20.37 16.32 -31.61
N VAL A 935 -20.55 17.40 -32.38
CA VAL A 935 -21.49 18.48 -32.03
C VAL A 935 -22.93 17.96 -32.02
N ALA A 936 -23.31 17.10 -32.97
CA ALA A 936 -24.61 16.44 -32.98
C ALA A 936 -24.84 15.54 -31.75
N GLY A 937 -23.76 14.94 -31.22
CA GLY A 937 -23.75 14.18 -29.97
C GLY A 937 -23.78 15.02 -28.69
N GLY A 938 -23.82 16.35 -28.79
CA GLY A 938 -23.89 17.28 -27.65
C GLY A 938 -22.54 17.78 -27.15
N VAL A 939 -21.43 17.44 -27.82
CA VAL A 939 -20.08 17.91 -27.42
C VAL A 939 -19.94 19.41 -27.68
N PRO A 940 -19.42 20.21 -26.72
CA PRO A 940 -19.15 21.63 -26.96
C PRO A 940 -18.23 21.85 -28.16
N GLY A 941 -18.54 22.84 -29.01
CA GLY A 941 -17.83 23.04 -30.28
C GLY A 941 -16.30 23.17 -30.15
N HIS A 942 -15.81 23.84 -29.10
CA HIS A 942 -14.36 23.97 -28.87
C HIS A 942 -13.69 22.61 -28.53
N VAL A 943 -14.38 21.73 -27.79
CA VAL A 943 -13.90 20.36 -27.51
C VAL A 943 -13.96 19.51 -28.77
N ALA A 944 -15.09 19.56 -29.49
CA ALA A 944 -15.29 18.81 -30.73
C ALA A 944 -14.18 19.15 -31.75
N GLN A 945 -13.87 20.44 -31.91
CA GLN A 945 -12.81 20.90 -32.79
C GLN A 945 -11.44 20.34 -32.41
N ARG A 946 -11.04 20.47 -31.13
CA ARG A 946 -9.75 19.96 -30.64
C ARG A 946 -9.61 18.46 -30.83
N ILE A 947 -10.68 17.69 -30.60
CA ILE A 947 -10.67 16.24 -30.77
C ILE A 947 -10.62 15.85 -32.25
N SER A 948 -11.45 16.46 -33.10
CA SER A 948 -11.47 16.17 -34.54
C SER A 948 -10.15 16.51 -35.23
N GLU A 949 -9.47 17.56 -34.76
CA GLU A 949 -8.18 18.00 -35.31
C GLU A 949 -6.96 17.28 -34.69
N SER A 950 -7.15 16.52 -33.60
CA SER A 950 -6.05 16.00 -32.75
C SER A 950 -4.97 15.24 -33.52
N LEU A 951 -5.34 14.29 -34.38
CA LEU A 951 -4.38 13.46 -35.13
C LEU A 951 -3.61 14.24 -36.21
N TYR A 952 -4.18 15.32 -36.73
CA TYR A 952 -3.51 16.22 -37.68
C TYR A 952 -2.61 17.23 -36.96
N SER A 953 -2.99 17.64 -35.74
CA SER A 953 -2.16 18.50 -34.90
C SER A 953 -0.85 17.83 -34.49
N PHE A 954 -0.80 16.50 -34.42
CA PHE A 954 0.43 15.74 -34.20
C PHE A 954 1.52 16.07 -35.23
N SER A 955 1.15 16.22 -36.51
CA SER A 955 2.10 16.51 -37.61
C SER A 955 2.81 17.85 -37.44
N LEU A 956 2.28 18.76 -36.61
CA LEU A 956 2.92 20.04 -36.31
C LEU A 956 4.29 19.87 -35.64
N LEU A 957 4.54 18.77 -34.91
CA LEU A 957 5.85 18.50 -34.32
C LEU A 957 6.93 18.33 -35.40
N ASP A 958 6.65 17.55 -36.43
CA ASP A 958 7.56 17.33 -37.55
C ASP A 958 7.78 18.62 -38.38
N ILE A 959 6.73 19.42 -38.54
CA ILE A 959 6.79 20.71 -39.24
C ILE A 959 7.67 21.69 -38.46
N ILE A 960 7.46 21.86 -37.16
CA ILE A 960 8.22 22.78 -36.32
C ILE A 960 9.69 22.34 -36.24
N GLU A 961 9.94 21.04 -36.07
CA GLU A 961 11.30 20.51 -36.05
C GLU A 961 12.02 20.73 -37.38
N GLY A 962 11.35 20.45 -38.51
CA GLY A 962 11.87 20.73 -39.84
C GLY A 962 12.13 22.22 -40.08
N ALA A 963 11.25 23.09 -39.58
CA ALA A 963 11.41 24.54 -39.67
C ALA A 963 12.64 25.02 -38.89
N HIS A 964 12.83 24.55 -37.66
CA HIS A 964 14.00 24.88 -36.85
C HIS A 964 15.31 24.36 -37.44
N LEU A 965 15.35 23.10 -37.91
CA LEU A 965 16.56 22.50 -38.47
C LEU A 965 17.00 23.15 -39.79
N HIS A 966 16.07 23.73 -40.55
CA HIS A 966 16.34 24.32 -41.87
C HIS A 966 16.14 25.84 -41.94
N GLY A 967 15.90 26.51 -40.82
CA GLY A 967 15.73 27.96 -40.75
C GLY A 967 14.53 28.48 -41.55
N GLN A 968 13.45 27.70 -41.64
CA GLN A 968 12.25 28.01 -42.42
C GLN A 968 11.13 28.57 -41.52
N ASN A 969 10.14 29.22 -42.12
CA ASN A 969 8.93 29.61 -41.40
C ASN A 969 7.99 28.41 -41.23
N ALA A 970 7.64 28.06 -39.99
CA ALA A 970 6.81 26.89 -39.69
C ALA A 970 5.40 26.97 -40.33
N GLY A 971 4.81 28.16 -40.44
CA GLY A 971 3.50 28.36 -41.10
C GLY A 971 3.55 28.11 -42.60
N ALA A 972 4.57 28.63 -43.29
CA ALA A 972 4.77 28.34 -44.72
C ALA A 972 5.06 26.86 -44.97
N LEU A 973 5.83 26.23 -44.08
CA LEU A 973 6.14 24.80 -44.18
C LEU A 973 4.89 23.94 -43.92
N ALA A 974 4.01 24.32 -43.00
CA ALA A 974 2.74 23.65 -42.76
C ALA A 974 1.81 23.68 -43.99
N GLU A 975 1.71 24.81 -44.68
CA GLU A 975 0.91 24.92 -45.91
C GLU A 975 1.43 23.98 -47.01
N ILE A 976 2.76 23.88 -47.17
CA ILE A 976 3.39 22.92 -48.10
C ILE A 976 3.13 21.48 -47.65
N TYR A 977 3.23 21.19 -46.35
CA TYR A 977 3.05 19.86 -45.80
C TYR A 977 1.67 19.28 -46.09
N PHE A 978 0.60 20.03 -45.77
CA PHE A 978 -0.79 19.55 -45.98
C PHE A 978 -1.18 19.51 -47.46
N GLU A 979 -0.72 20.47 -48.28
CA GLU A 979 -0.93 20.40 -49.74
C GLU A 979 -0.21 19.19 -50.35
N LEU A 980 1.00 18.87 -49.88
CA LEU A 980 1.75 17.69 -50.34
C LEU A 980 1.10 16.37 -49.86
N SER A 981 0.59 16.33 -48.63
CA SER A 981 -0.15 15.19 -48.07
C SER A 981 -1.35 14.82 -48.96
N ASP A 982 -2.16 15.82 -49.34
CA ASP A 982 -3.33 15.65 -50.20
C ASP A 982 -2.94 15.14 -51.60
N ARG A 983 -1.95 15.75 -52.24
CA ARG A 983 -1.51 15.34 -53.60
C ARG A 983 -0.88 13.95 -53.66
N LEU A 984 -0.25 13.51 -52.58
CA LEU A 984 0.39 12.19 -52.48
C LEU A 984 -0.51 11.12 -51.85
N GLY A 985 -1.69 11.51 -51.34
CA GLY A 985 -2.63 10.59 -50.68
C GLY A 985 -2.08 9.98 -49.39
N VAL A 986 -1.24 10.70 -48.64
CA VAL A 986 -0.59 10.16 -47.42
C VAL A 986 -1.62 9.87 -46.34
N ASP A 987 -2.61 10.73 -46.15
CA ASP A 987 -3.71 10.50 -45.20
C ASP A 987 -4.45 9.18 -45.46
N ARG A 988 -4.70 8.84 -46.74
CA ARG A 988 -5.33 7.57 -47.11
C ARG A 988 -4.50 6.35 -46.68
N LEU A 989 -3.17 6.44 -46.83
CA LEU A 989 -2.27 5.38 -46.34
C LEU A 989 -2.26 5.31 -44.80
N LEU A 990 -2.28 6.45 -44.11
CA LEU A 990 -2.33 6.49 -42.65
C LEU A 990 -3.63 5.90 -42.10
N LEU A 991 -4.76 6.18 -42.77
CA LEU A 991 -6.07 5.57 -42.47
C LEU A 991 -6.04 4.07 -42.74
N ALA A 992 -5.48 3.62 -43.86
CA ALA A 992 -5.35 2.21 -44.19
C ALA A 992 -4.47 1.46 -43.18
N VAL A 993 -3.32 2.02 -42.75
CA VAL A 993 -2.50 1.47 -41.67
C VAL A 993 -3.29 1.36 -40.36
N SER A 994 -4.15 2.34 -40.07
CA SER A 994 -4.99 2.36 -38.86
C SER A 994 -6.13 1.34 -38.91
N SER A 995 -6.59 0.97 -40.12
CA SER A 995 -7.64 -0.03 -40.35
C SER A 995 -7.14 -1.48 -40.33
N LEU A 996 -5.82 -1.70 -40.37
CA LEU A 996 -5.23 -3.03 -40.31
C LEU A 996 -5.67 -3.78 -39.03
N PRO A 997 -5.95 -5.09 -39.11
CA PRO A 997 -6.32 -5.89 -37.95
C PRO A 997 -5.29 -5.73 -36.82
N ARG A 998 -5.76 -5.46 -35.60
CA ARG A 998 -4.91 -5.48 -34.41
C ARG A 998 -4.51 -6.92 -34.12
N GLY A 999 -3.36 -7.34 -34.64
CA GLY A 999 -2.73 -8.61 -34.30
C GLY A 999 -1.92 -8.54 -33.01
N GLY A 1000 -1.19 -9.63 -32.70
CA GLY A 1000 -0.26 -9.65 -31.56
C GLY A 1000 0.87 -8.61 -31.67
N ARG A 1001 1.75 -8.55 -30.65
CA ARG A 1001 2.83 -7.54 -30.50
C ARG A 1001 3.52 -7.13 -31.82
N TRP A 1002 3.93 -8.09 -32.63
CA TRP A 1002 4.67 -7.81 -33.88
C TRP A 1002 3.84 -7.08 -34.94
N HIS A 1003 2.52 -7.31 -35.01
CA HIS A 1003 1.64 -6.56 -35.91
C HIS A 1003 1.51 -5.11 -35.46
N ALA A 1004 1.37 -4.86 -34.15
CA ALA A 1004 1.32 -3.50 -33.60
C ALA A 1004 2.62 -2.72 -33.88
N LEU A 1005 3.78 -3.36 -33.69
CA LEU A 1005 5.09 -2.76 -34.03
C LEU A 1005 5.25 -2.50 -35.53
N ALA A 1006 4.74 -3.39 -36.39
CA ALA A 1006 4.79 -3.19 -37.84
C ALA A 1006 3.89 -2.04 -38.30
N GLN A 1007 2.66 -1.95 -37.79
CA GLN A 1007 1.77 -0.80 -38.03
C GLN A 1007 2.39 0.51 -37.55
N LEU A 1008 3.11 0.47 -36.43
CA LEU A 1008 3.83 1.62 -35.91
C LEU A 1008 4.95 2.05 -36.86
N ALA A 1009 5.83 1.13 -37.25
CA ALA A 1009 6.95 1.40 -38.14
C ALA A 1009 6.51 1.98 -39.49
N LEU A 1010 5.44 1.44 -40.09
CA LEU A 1010 4.87 1.96 -41.33
C LEU A 1010 4.39 3.41 -41.19
N ARG A 1011 3.72 3.71 -40.08
CA ARG A 1011 3.21 5.05 -39.81
C ARG A 1011 4.32 6.06 -39.61
N GLU A 1012 5.35 5.70 -38.86
CA GLU A 1012 6.53 6.55 -38.67
C GLU A 1012 7.28 6.78 -39.98
N ASP A 1013 7.42 5.75 -40.82
CA ASP A 1013 8.03 5.88 -42.14
C ASP A 1013 7.22 6.82 -43.06
N LEU A 1014 5.89 6.80 -42.98
CA LEU A 1014 5.02 7.72 -43.73
C LEU A 1014 5.19 9.17 -43.27
N TYR A 1015 5.11 9.43 -41.97
CA TYR A 1015 5.30 10.78 -41.43
C TYR A 1015 6.69 11.33 -41.74
N ARG A 1016 7.73 10.50 -41.57
CA ARG A 1016 9.11 10.85 -41.90
C ARG A 1016 9.29 11.15 -43.39
N SER A 1017 8.75 10.29 -44.27
CA SER A 1017 8.82 10.51 -45.71
C SER A 1017 8.13 11.81 -46.13
N LEU A 1018 6.96 12.10 -45.55
CA LEU A 1018 6.24 13.34 -45.84
C LEU A 1018 7.04 14.56 -45.37
N ARG A 1019 7.56 14.56 -44.14
CA ARG A 1019 8.42 15.61 -43.60
C ARG A 1019 9.63 15.88 -44.51
N ASP A 1020 10.37 14.83 -44.85
CA ASP A 1020 11.61 14.95 -45.63
C ASP A 1020 11.32 15.48 -47.05
N LEU A 1021 10.19 15.07 -47.65
CA LEU A 1021 9.72 15.60 -48.93
C LEU A 1021 9.28 17.07 -48.83
N THR A 1022 8.59 17.48 -47.76
CA THR A 1022 8.22 18.88 -47.54
C THR A 1022 9.46 19.78 -47.50
N ILE A 1023 10.54 19.33 -46.86
CA ILE A 1023 11.83 20.04 -46.84
C ILE A 1023 12.44 20.11 -48.24
N ASP A 1024 12.44 19.02 -49.01
CA ASP A 1024 12.96 19.01 -50.38
C ASP A 1024 12.20 19.97 -51.30
N VAL A 1025 10.87 20.04 -51.19
CA VAL A 1025 10.05 21.01 -51.93
C VAL A 1025 10.45 22.45 -51.58
N THR A 1026 10.69 22.72 -50.29
CA THR A 1026 11.06 24.06 -49.83
C THR A 1026 12.43 24.51 -50.37
N ARG A 1027 13.34 23.57 -50.65
CA ARG A 1027 14.68 23.86 -51.23
C ARG A 1027 14.68 24.16 -52.73
N LEU A 1028 13.57 23.93 -53.44
CA LEU A 1028 13.52 24.04 -54.92
C LEU A 1028 13.18 25.44 -55.45
N GLY A 1029 12.85 26.43 -54.61
CA GLY A 1029 12.74 27.83 -55.03
C GLY A 1029 12.10 28.78 -54.00
N ASP A 1030 12.51 30.06 -54.04
CA ASP A 1030 12.09 31.08 -53.07
C ASP A 1030 10.81 31.88 -53.46
N ASP A 1031 10.44 31.94 -54.75
CA ASP A 1031 9.52 32.99 -55.28
C ASP A 1031 8.10 32.56 -55.71
N GLY A 1032 7.55 31.43 -55.22
CA GLY A 1032 6.18 30.96 -55.55
C GLY A 1032 5.32 30.60 -54.33
N ASN A 1033 3.99 30.54 -54.50
CA ASN A 1033 3.07 30.01 -53.46
C ASN A 1033 3.24 28.48 -53.28
N ALA A 1034 2.70 27.90 -52.20
CA ALA A 1034 2.90 26.47 -51.88
C ALA A 1034 2.53 25.52 -53.05
N ALA A 1035 1.44 25.80 -53.75
CA ALA A 1035 0.97 24.99 -54.88
C ALA A 1035 1.89 25.07 -56.11
N GLU A 1036 2.50 26.23 -56.36
CA GLU A 1036 3.49 26.43 -57.43
C GLU A 1036 4.78 25.66 -57.13
N ARG A 1037 5.31 25.78 -55.91
CA ARG A 1037 6.52 25.05 -55.48
C ARG A 1037 6.35 23.54 -55.57
N ILE A 1038 5.17 23.03 -55.18
CA ILE A 1038 4.86 21.60 -55.29
C ILE A 1038 4.73 21.19 -56.76
N SER A 1039 4.15 22.01 -57.62
CA SER A 1039 4.04 21.71 -59.05
C SER A 1039 5.42 21.65 -59.73
N ASP A 1040 6.36 22.51 -59.33
CA ASP A 1040 7.74 22.48 -59.80
C ASP A 1040 8.49 21.23 -59.31
N PHE A 1041 8.29 20.84 -58.04
CA PHE A 1041 8.77 19.57 -57.51
C PHE A 1041 8.21 18.37 -58.28
N GLU A 1042 6.90 18.37 -58.56
CA GLU A 1042 6.22 17.31 -59.31
C GLU A 1042 6.77 17.20 -60.74
N ALA A 1043 7.04 18.33 -61.40
CA ALA A 1043 7.66 18.37 -62.72
C ALA A 1043 9.07 17.76 -62.71
N CYS A 1044 9.89 18.07 -61.69
CA CYS A 1044 11.25 17.56 -61.55
C CYS A 1044 11.32 16.05 -61.23
N HIS A 1045 10.29 15.48 -60.59
CA HIS A 1045 10.28 14.09 -60.12
C HIS A 1045 9.24 13.20 -60.80
N ARG A 1046 8.66 13.67 -61.91
CA ARG A 1046 7.50 13.07 -62.58
C ARG A 1046 7.57 11.55 -62.82
N PRO A 1047 8.68 10.96 -63.33
CA PRO A 1047 8.74 9.51 -63.55
C PRO A 1047 8.66 8.67 -62.27
N ARG A 1048 9.15 9.21 -61.13
CA ARG A 1048 9.06 8.53 -59.83
C ARG A 1048 7.67 8.71 -59.20
N LEU A 1049 7.09 9.91 -59.32
CA LEU A 1049 5.72 10.21 -58.87
C LEU A 1049 4.68 9.38 -59.63
N ASP A 1050 4.77 9.26 -60.95
CA ASP A 1050 3.83 8.45 -61.75
C ASP A 1050 3.90 6.95 -61.41
N ARG A 1051 5.04 6.48 -60.89
CA ARG A 1051 5.20 5.10 -60.39
C ARG A 1051 4.60 4.95 -58.99
N ALA A 1052 4.84 5.91 -58.10
CA ALA A 1052 4.28 5.93 -56.76
C ALA A 1052 2.74 6.02 -56.81
N LYS A 1053 2.19 6.95 -57.61
CA LYS A 1053 0.73 7.13 -57.80
C LYS A 1053 0.07 5.85 -58.34
N ARG A 1054 0.64 5.20 -59.37
CA ARG A 1054 0.11 3.90 -59.86
C ARG A 1054 0.10 2.80 -58.80
N THR A 1055 1.17 2.70 -58.02
CA THR A 1055 1.24 1.70 -56.92
C THR A 1055 0.21 2.02 -55.84
N LEU A 1056 -0.05 3.30 -55.59
CA LEU A 1056 -1.07 3.78 -54.66
C LEU A 1056 -2.48 3.51 -55.16
N ASP A 1057 -2.74 3.72 -56.45
CA ASP A 1057 -4.03 3.45 -57.08
C ASP A 1057 -4.31 1.92 -57.09
N GLU A 1058 -3.32 1.09 -57.46
CA GLU A 1058 -3.40 -0.37 -57.35
C GLU A 1058 -3.67 -0.85 -55.92
N PHE A 1059 -3.12 -0.14 -54.94
CA PHE A 1059 -3.38 -0.39 -53.53
C PHE A 1059 -4.82 -0.02 -53.13
N LEU A 1060 -5.30 1.16 -53.55
CA LEU A 1060 -6.64 1.65 -53.24
C LEU A 1060 -7.75 0.81 -53.87
N ASP A 1061 -7.46 0.14 -55.00
CA ASP A 1061 -8.37 -0.80 -55.66
C ASP A 1061 -8.34 -2.22 -55.03
N THR A 1062 -7.53 -2.46 -54.00
CA THR A 1062 -7.49 -3.76 -53.30
C THR A 1062 -8.54 -3.80 -52.17
N ASP A 1063 -9.49 -4.73 -52.25
CA ASP A 1063 -10.60 -4.87 -51.28
C ASP A 1063 -10.15 -5.14 -49.82
N GLU A 1064 -9.02 -5.82 -49.62
CA GLU A 1064 -8.41 -6.08 -48.30
C GLU A 1064 -6.88 -5.88 -48.33
N PRO A 1065 -6.39 -4.65 -48.10
CA PRO A 1065 -4.97 -4.39 -48.09
C PRO A 1065 -4.28 -5.02 -46.87
N ASP A 1066 -3.28 -5.87 -47.12
CA ASP A 1066 -2.46 -6.46 -46.07
C ASP A 1066 -1.22 -5.61 -45.72
N LEU A 1067 -0.48 -6.05 -44.70
CA LEU A 1067 0.73 -5.37 -44.25
C LEU A 1067 1.80 -5.29 -45.36
N ALA A 1068 1.86 -6.27 -46.27
CA ALA A 1068 2.85 -6.33 -47.33
C ALA A 1068 2.56 -5.26 -48.40
N ALA A 1069 1.30 -5.13 -48.81
CA ALA A 1069 0.83 -4.12 -49.74
C ALA A 1069 1.12 -2.69 -49.21
N LEU A 1070 0.82 -2.43 -47.94
CA LEU A 1070 1.12 -1.14 -47.29
C LEU A 1070 2.63 -0.86 -47.18
N SER A 1071 3.42 -1.89 -46.92
CA SER A 1071 4.89 -1.77 -46.88
C SER A 1071 5.47 -1.35 -48.24
N VAL A 1072 4.94 -1.92 -49.33
CA VAL A 1072 5.36 -1.57 -50.70
C VAL A 1072 4.95 -0.14 -51.04
N ALA A 1073 3.72 0.28 -50.74
CA ALA A 1073 3.24 1.65 -50.96
C ALA A 1073 4.11 2.67 -50.21
N THR A 1074 4.37 2.42 -48.92
CA THR A 1074 5.23 3.27 -48.08
C THR A 1074 6.67 3.35 -48.61
N ALA A 1075 7.21 2.25 -49.15
CA ALA A 1075 8.54 2.23 -49.76
C ALA A 1075 8.64 3.06 -51.05
N GLN A 1076 7.55 3.20 -51.83
CA GLN A 1076 7.57 4.07 -53.01
C GLN A 1076 7.63 5.55 -52.64
N LEU A 1077 6.89 5.98 -51.62
CA LEU A 1077 6.95 7.37 -51.12
C LEU A 1077 8.36 7.71 -50.63
N ARG A 1078 8.99 6.80 -49.88
CA ARG A 1078 10.38 6.98 -49.41
C ARG A 1078 11.39 7.18 -50.53
N ARG A 1079 11.18 6.56 -51.70
CA ARG A 1079 12.07 6.69 -52.88
C ARG A 1079 11.90 8.02 -53.63
N LEU A 1080 10.89 8.82 -53.27
CA LEU A 1080 10.73 10.16 -53.80
C LEU A 1080 11.71 11.15 -53.15
N HIS A 1081 12.13 10.89 -51.91
CA HIS A 1081 13.17 11.65 -51.22
C HIS A 1081 14.56 11.37 -51.84
N ARG A 1082 15.45 12.37 -51.80
CA ARG A 1082 16.77 12.33 -52.47
C ARG A 1082 17.81 11.45 -51.79
#